data_AF-A0A966HC45-F1
#
_entry.id   AF-A0A966HC45-F1
#
_cell.length_a   1.000
_cell.length_b   1.000
_cell.length_c   1.000
_cell.angle_alpha   90.00
_cell.angle_beta   90.00
_cell.angle_gamma   90.00
#
_symmetry.space_group_name_H-M   'P 1'
#
loop_
_entity.id
_entity.type
_entity.pdbx_description
1 polymer ?
#
loop_
_entity_poly.entity_id
_entity_poly.type
_entity_poly.pdbx_seq_one_letter_code
_entity_poly.pdbx_strand_id
1 'polypeptide(L)'
;MTLRLKRFRRVSVSQFAMVSLLTGVVLFTTVVFASHQSMATTTEPDWISSEPEVVSQEAVVDSSGDEFLDNTRNTCQIQTVSYIADINMQVPVQRKMCVVEGDGFRIAIGKDLRNPDNLGISFGVGMNFYRLNYLGQNNGYEMVFLPNSQKYMWVGNNWREANLSLYDNLLKSVKRNTGGWFEIDLTSATSVWRSGRSVSGWGISDNGQYVVYGVPPQYSYYFYPYVIYRENIITGEVQKIGPSHYVFEAYPMYPPQIKISDDGSTIISSGAGGIKFWKVNQACLGSPDGESFYNEKCPTRTYYPPINPWGYQYPDNIGLTVNEDWSELSYYHNINGQSVLEKITIKASNVDSSSGLDYLALGDSYTSGEGDLKNGYMDGTEGENGCHLSASSYPFLLKQHWDVLDGKMASVACSGAKIDPDYVAGMKGYLGQNDYLLDFYASEYEGERSVAIEEFTPGIVPQLEFVKKYKPSVVTLTGGGNDAGFADVIRYCASPQIGQSNTCSYAKDDKALASLKSTIYNQYAGMTNLISRIRNASPLTKIYVVGYPQFVAERGRFGCGLNAAMLNSAEIETIRNMVVEMNNVLWLVAKDTGVQFVDIENSLEGGQLCGGGEYMTGLLNAGLSKENRSAMFHPNSAGHSRMASTIKEKATNFGDDIISPTVRETKSASEYISSPTSARVDLVSGELYKDSKMSISASPVSFGPNTIVTATVFSEPVKLGEIIATDDGAVTAEFDIPDVVEAGEHLLMLEGQSYIGEPVTLYQFITVGAKEGDVDGDGIPDNEDRCQFVTEWFDEETGLDVCKEPVVNEPDNPPKPGDDTNPGGDSGDNSSDTSPTLIQKIKQTIQTIIANIKSAISSLFTSVKINTKLRLPW
;
A
#
# COMPACT_ATOMS: atom_id res chain seq x y z
N MET A 1 -47.41 12.10 -42.06
CA MET A 1 -48.65 11.67 -42.74
C MET A 1 -49.11 10.36 -42.10
N THR A 2 -50.36 10.36 -41.62
CA THR A 2 -51.26 9.29 -41.13
C THR A 2 -50.89 7.80 -41.22
N LEU A 3 -51.15 7.07 -40.11
CA LEU A 3 -52.04 5.88 -39.91
C LEU A 3 -51.43 4.88 -38.91
N ARG A 4 -51.92 4.82 -37.65
CA ARG A 4 -53.00 3.92 -37.15
C ARG A 4 -52.79 2.43 -37.48
N LEU A 5 -52.38 1.65 -36.48
CA LEU A 5 -52.70 0.22 -36.38
C LEU A 5 -53.72 -0.03 -35.26
N LYS A 6 -54.76 -0.80 -35.61
CA LYS A 6 -55.91 -1.19 -34.79
C LYS A 6 -55.54 -2.33 -33.83
N ARG A 7 -56.04 -2.20 -32.59
CA ARG A 7 -56.61 -3.23 -31.69
C ARG A 7 -56.02 -4.65 -31.76
N PHE A 8 -55.22 -5.00 -30.75
CA PHE A 8 -55.06 -6.38 -30.29
C PHE A 8 -56.18 -6.78 -29.29
N ARG A 9 -56.57 -8.05 -29.39
CA ARG A 9 -57.52 -8.78 -28.55
C ARG A 9 -57.01 -8.94 -27.11
N ARG A 10 -57.97 -9.12 -26.19
CA ARG A 10 -57.79 -9.46 -24.77
C ARG A 10 -56.78 -10.59 -24.58
N VAL A 11 -55.89 -10.35 -23.64
CA VAL A 11 -54.94 -11.29 -23.07
C VAL A 11 -55.23 -11.36 -21.56
N SER A 12 -55.28 -12.57 -21.00
CA SER A 12 -55.63 -12.86 -19.60
C SER A 12 -54.55 -12.43 -18.60
N VAL A 13 -54.96 -12.25 -17.34
CA VAL A 13 -54.15 -11.84 -16.18
C VAL A 13 -52.87 -12.67 -15.97
N SER A 14 -52.82 -13.91 -16.49
CA SER A 14 -51.62 -14.75 -16.48
C SER A 14 -50.47 -14.22 -17.36
N GLN A 15 -50.76 -13.49 -18.45
CA GLN A 15 -49.72 -12.92 -19.31
C GLN A 15 -49.22 -11.55 -18.80
N PHE A 16 -49.96 -10.84 -17.94
CA PHE A 16 -49.45 -9.62 -17.29
C PHE A 16 -48.44 -9.94 -16.18
N ALA A 17 -48.64 -11.06 -15.48
CA ALA A 17 -47.64 -11.60 -14.55
C ALA A 17 -46.39 -12.07 -15.31
N MET A 18 -46.56 -12.70 -16.47
CA MET A 18 -45.44 -13.13 -17.32
C MET A 18 -44.70 -11.94 -17.94
N VAL A 19 -45.39 -10.89 -18.39
CA VAL A 19 -44.78 -9.67 -18.95
C VAL A 19 -44.12 -8.81 -17.88
N SER A 20 -44.64 -8.77 -16.64
CA SER A 20 -44.00 -8.06 -15.53
C SER A 20 -42.80 -8.82 -14.95
N LEU A 21 -42.83 -10.16 -14.96
CA LEU A 21 -41.62 -10.96 -14.73
C LEU A 21 -40.65 -10.84 -15.90
N LEU A 22 -41.10 -10.77 -17.15
CA LEU A 22 -40.22 -10.59 -18.31
C LEU A 22 -39.64 -9.17 -18.39
N THR A 23 -40.35 -8.10 -18.02
CA THR A 23 -39.77 -6.75 -17.96
C THR A 23 -38.94 -6.54 -16.70
N GLY A 24 -39.30 -7.17 -15.57
CA GLY A 24 -38.45 -7.22 -14.38
C GLY A 24 -37.15 -7.99 -14.64
N VAL A 25 -37.23 -9.16 -15.28
CA VAL A 25 -36.06 -9.97 -15.69
C VAL A 25 -35.32 -9.32 -16.85
N VAL A 26 -35.96 -8.61 -17.79
CA VAL A 26 -35.26 -7.88 -18.86
C VAL A 26 -34.61 -6.60 -18.35
N LEU A 27 -35.17 -5.88 -17.38
CA LEU A 27 -34.46 -4.77 -16.72
C LEU A 27 -33.37 -5.27 -15.78
N PHE A 28 -33.59 -6.36 -15.02
CA PHE A 28 -32.52 -6.95 -14.22
C PHE A 28 -31.44 -7.56 -15.11
N THR A 29 -31.78 -8.22 -16.22
CA THR A 29 -30.77 -8.73 -17.15
C THR A 29 -30.16 -7.65 -18.02
N THR A 30 -30.81 -6.53 -18.34
CA THR A 30 -30.13 -5.41 -19.05
C THR A 30 -29.32 -4.53 -18.13
N VAL A 31 -29.71 -4.38 -16.85
CA VAL A 31 -28.85 -3.75 -15.83
C VAL A 31 -27.71 -4.68 -15.45
N VAL A 32 -27.93 -6.00 -15.34
CA VAL A 32 -26.87 -7.02 -15.14
C VAL A 32 -26.02 -7.20 -16.40
N PHE A 33 -26.55 -7.10 -17.63
CA PHE A 33 -25.76 -7.14 -18.87
C PHE A 33 -25.01 -5.83 -19.12
N ALA A 34 -25.56 -4.65 -18.74
CA ALA A 34 -24.86 -3.37 -18.84
C ALA A 34 -23.81 -3.19 -17.73
N SER A 35 -24.05 -3.76 -16.54
CA SER A 35 -23.05 -3.89 -15.47
C SER A 35 -22.09 -5.08 -15.64
N HIS A 36 -22.29 -5.94 -16.65
CA HIS A 36 -21.33 -6.98 -17.07
C HIS A 36 -20.66 -6.69 -18.44
N GLN A 37 -20.87 -5.51 -19.02
CA GLN A 37 -20.20 -5.08 -20.26
C GLN A 37 -19.56 -3.69 -20.19
N SER A 38 -19.33 -3.15 -18.99
CA SER A 38 -18.57 -1.89 -18.84
C SER A 38 -17.57 -1.89 -17.68
N MET A 39 -17.08 -3.06 -17.29
CA MET A 39 -15.94 -3.19 -16.38
C MET A 39 -14.85 -4.03 -17.06
N ALA A 40 -13.99 -3.32 -17.80
CA ALA A 40 -12.65 -3.71 -18.21
C ALA A 40 -12.14 -2.64 -19.17
N THR A 41 -11.78 -1.47 -18.64
CA THR A 41 -10.89 -0.53 -19.34
C THR A 41 -9.71 -0.19 -18.46
N THR A 42 -9.03 -1.21 -17.94
CA THR A 42 -7.61 -1.26 -18.28
C THR A 42 -7.58 -1.72 -19.73
N THR A 43 -6.85 -1.03 -20.61
CA THR A 43 -6.60 -1.55 -21.96
C THR A 43 -5.70 -2.77 -21.81
N GLU A 44 -6.28 -3.89 -21.38
CA GLU A 44 -5.56 -5.15 -21.32
C GLU A 44 -4.99 -5.41 -22.72
N PRO A 45 -3.70 -5.74 -22.81
CA PRO A 45 -3.04 -5.95 -24.07
C PRO A 45 -3.78 -6.99 -24.90
N ASP A 46 -4.09 -6.64 -26.14
CA ASP A 46 -4.90 -7.49 -27.01
C ASP A 46 -4.05 -8.59 -27.65
N TRP A 47 -3.77 -9.63 -26.86
CA TRP A 47 -3.07 -10.82 -27.31
C TRP A 47 -3.84 -11.65 -28.34
N ILE A 48 -5.13 -11.35 -28.60
CA ILE A 48 -5.99 -12.15 -29.49
C ILE A 48 -6.07 -11.53 -30.88
N SER A 49 -6.31 -10.23 -30.99
CA SER A 49 -6.62 -9.61 -32.28
C SER A 49 -5.38 -9.15 -33.06
N SER A 50 -4.23 -8.94 -32.41
CA SER A 50 -3.04 -8.37 -33.03
C SER A 50 -1.83 -9.31 -32.99
N GLU A 51 -0.92 -9.22 -33.98
CA GLU A 51 0.27 -10.09 -34.06
C GLU A 51 1.31 -9.74 -32.98
N PRO A 52 1.66 -10.68 -32.07
CA PRO A 52 2.73 -10.45 -31.12
C PRO A 52 4.06 -10.19 -31.83
N GLU A 53 4.76 -9.15 -31.40
CA GLU A 53 6.06 -8.76 -31.93
C GLU A 53 7.17 -9.33 -31.05
N VAL A 54 8.20 -9.94 -31.65
CA VAL A 54 9.41 -10.34 -30.89
C VAL A 54 10.25 -9.10 -30.64
N VAL A 55 10.36 -8.72 -29.36
CA VAL A 55 11.16 -7.57 -28.91
C VAL A 55 12.62 -7.95 -28.77
N SER A 56 12.89 -9.13 -28.22
CA SER A 56 14.25 -9.67 -28.12
C SER A 56 14.28 -11.18 -28.15
N GLN A 57 15.42 -11.71 -28.59
CA GLN A 57 15.74 -13.13 -28.60
C GLN A 57 17.21 -13.26 -28.21
N GLU A 58 17.46 -13.79 -27.02
CA GLU A 58 18.76 -13.75 -26.38
C GLU A 58 19.13 -15.13 -25.81
N ALA A 59 20.35 -15.59 -26.12
CA ALA A 59 20.93 -16.73 -25.43
C ALA A 59 21.27 -16.32 -24.00
N VAL A 60 20.66 -16.99 -23.03
CA VAL A 60 20.95 -16.79 -21.62
C VAL A 60 22.23 -17.57 -21.31
N VAL A 61 23.36 -16.87 -21.25
CA VAL A 61 24.64 -17.43 -20.81
C VAL A 61 24.61 -17.51 -19.29
N ASP A 62 24.06 -18.58 -18.73
CA ASP A 62 24.12 -18.76 -17.29
C ASP A 62 25.41 -19.46 -16.86
N SER A 63 26.36 -18.68 -16.33
CA SER A 63 27.55 -19.19 -15.63
C SER A 63 27.27 -19.64 -14.19
N SER A 64 26.01 -19.59 -13.72
CA SER A 64 25.61 -19.89 -12.34
C SER A 64 24.72 -21.12 -12.16
N GLY A 65 24.22 -21.77 -13.22
CA GLY A 65 23.38 -22.97 -13.06
C GLY A 65 22.12 -22.71 -12.21
N ASP A 66 21.49 -21.55 -12.38
CA ASP A 66 20.23 -21.14 -11.77
C ASP A 66 19.04 -21.76 -12.51
N GLU A 67 19.02 -23.11 -12.56
CA GLU A 67 17.85 -24.01 -12.68
C GLU A 67 16.72 -23.72 -11.65
N PHE A 68 16.89 -22.70 -10.81
CA PHE A 68 15.97 -22.26 -9.78
C PHE A 68 14.63 -21.77 -10.35
N LEU A 69 14.67 -21.19 -11.55
CA LEU A 69 13.53 -20.52 -12.19
C LEU A 69 12.51 -21.49 -12.81
N ASP A 70 12.87 -22.76 -12.99
CA ASP A 70 12.04 -23.77 -13.70
C ASP A 70 10.83 -24.25 -12.88
N ASN A 71 10.88 -24.12 -11.55
CA ASN A 71 9.83 -24.63 -10.66
C ASN A 71 9.07 -23.56 -9.87
N THR A 72 9.57 -22.32 -9.80
CA THR A 72 8.79 -21.22 -9.22
C THR A 72 7.87 -20.65 -10.28
N ARG A 73 6.81 -21.40 -10.57
CA ARG A 73 5.71 -21.03 -11.46
C ARG A 73 5.02 -19.76 -10.93
N ASN A 74 5.60 -18.60 -11.21
CA ASN A 74 4.90 -17.32 -11.33
C ASN A 74 4.19 -16.73 -10.12
N THR A 75 4.31 -17.31 -8.93
CA THR A 75 3.58 -16.83 -7.73
C THR A 75 4.38 -15.86 -6.88
N CYS A 76 5.61 -15.53 -7.28
CA CYS A 76 6.56 -14.84 -6.42
C CYS A 76 7.50 -13.93 -7.19
N GLN A 77 8.02 -12.93 -6.48
CA GLN A 77 9.02 -12.00 -6.97
C GLN A 77 10.42 -12.50 -6.61
N ILE A 78 11.34 -12.51 -7.57
CA ILE A 78 12.74 -12.83 -7.28
C ILE A 78 13.36 -11.65 -6.53
N GLN A 79 13.80 -11.90 -5.31
CA GLN A 79 14.41 -10.92 -4.43
C GLN A 79 15.69 -11.49 -3.83
N THR A 80 16.70 -10.64 -3.63
CA THR A 80 17.81 -10.99 -2.73
C THR A 80 17.33 -10.78 -1.31
N VAL A 81 17.25 -11.87 -0.55
CA VAL A 81 16.74 -11.87 0.82
C VAL A 81 17.86 -12.15 1.81
N SER A 82 17.74 -11.55 2.99
CA SER A 82 18.55 -11.87 4.16
C SER A 82 18.07 -13.21 4.74
N TYR A 83 18.83 -14.30 4.56
CA TYR A 83 18.43 -15.65 4.92
C TYR A 83 19.22 -16.21 6.12
N ILE A 84 18.50 -16.75 7.10
CA ILE A 84 19.03 -17.29 8.35
C ILE A 84 18.69 -18.79 8.40
N ALA A 85 19.71 -19.63 8.20
CA ALA A 85 19.55 -21.08 8.16
C ALA A 85 19.33 -21.71 9.55
N ASP A 86 19.91 -21.08 10.57
CA ASP A 86 19.79 -21.38 11.99
C ASP A 86 19.74 -20.01 12.68
N ILE A 87 18.74 -19.79 13.53
CA ILE A 87 18.58 -18.54 14.28
C ILE A 87 19.81 -18.17 15.14
N ASN A 88 20.65 -19.14 15.49
CA ASN A 88 21.90 -18.88 16.22
C ASN A 88 23.02 -18.33 15.32
N MET A 89 22.81 -18.23 14.01
CA MET A 89 23.75 -17.56 13.11
C MET A 89 23.83 -16.07 13.44
N GLN A 90 25.04 -15.59 13.69
CA GLN A 90 25.28 -14.18 13.99
C GLN A 90 25.14 -13.26 12.78
N VAL A 91 25.25 -13.81 11.56
CA VAL A 91 25.21 -13.02 10.31
C VAL A 91 24.33 -13.73 9.29
N PRO A 92 23.25 -13.11 8.83
CA PRO A 92 22.42 -13.64 7.74
C PRO A 92 23.19 -13.74 6.44
N VAL A 93 22.84 -14.72 5.60
CA VAL A 93 23.42 -14.89 4.26
C VAL A 93 22.46 -14.31 3.24
N GLN A 94 22.96 -13.46 2.34
CA GLN A 94 22.16 -12.98 1.22
C GLN A 94 21.90 -14.15 0.25
N ARG A 95 20.63 -14.42 -0.04
CA ARG A 95 20.22 -15.45 -1.00
C ARG A 95 19.22 -14.89 -1.98
N LYS A 96 19.38 -15.21 -3.26
CA LYS A 96 18.38 -14.90 -4.27
C LYS A 96 17.25 -15.94 -4.14
N MET A 97 16.05 -15.49 -3.82
CA MET A 97 14.91 -16.36 -3.58
C MET A 97 13.63 -15.81 -4.19
N CYS A 98 12.67 -16.69 -4.46
CA CYS A 98 11.35 -16.31 -4.95
C CYS A 98 10.43 -16.02 -3.76
N VAL A 99 10.10 -14.75 -3.54
CA VAL A 99 9.33 -14.25 -2.40
C VAL A 99 7.86 -14.10 -2.74
N VAL A 100 7.00 -14.74 -1.94
CA VAL A 100 5.54 -14.56 -1.92
C VAL A 100 5.18 -13.76 -0.67
N GLU A 101 4.32 -12.76 -0.80
CA GLU A 101 3.81 -11.98 0.31
C GLU A 101 2.42 -12.48 0.72
N GLY A 102 2.20 -12.63 2.02
CA GLY A 102 0.91 -12.96 2.63
C GLY A 102 0.53 -11.92 3.67
N ASP A 103 -0.63 -12.12 4.30
CA ASP A 103 -1.14 -11.18 5.31
C ASP A 103 -0.26 -11.20 6.57
N GLY A 104 0.69 -10.26 6.66
CA GLY A 104 1.60 -10.09 7.79
C GLY A 104 2.80 -11.03 7.81
N PHE A 105 3.09 -11.76 6.72
CA PHE A 105 4.28 -12.62 6.61
C PHE A 105 4.73 -12.74 5.16
N ARG A 106 5.96 -13.21 4.95
CA ARG A 106 6.49 -13.52 3.61
C ARG A 106 7.12 -14.89 3.57
N ILE A 107 7.09 -15.53 2.41
CA ILE A 107 7.73 -16.83 2.18
C ILE A 107 8.70 -16.72 1.02
N ALA A 108 9.93 -17.14 1.25
CA ALA A 108 10.97 -17.24 0.24
C ALA A 108 11.17 -18.70 -0.16
N ILE A 109 11.18 -18.97 -1.46
CA ILE A 109 11.32 -20.29 -2.05
C ILE A 109 12.61 -20.36 -2.88
N GLY A 110 13.38 -21.43 -2.65
CA GLY A 110 14.71 -21.79 -3.14
C GLY A 110 14.75 -22.78 -4.32
N LYS A 111 15.96 -23.08 -4.85
CA LYS A 111 16.22 -23.94 -6.04
C LYS A 111 15.60 -25.33 -5.95
N ASP A 112 15.54 -25.86 -4.73
CA ASP A 112 15.01 -27.18 -4.44
C ASP A 112 14.06 -27.09 -3.26
N LEU A 113 12.76 -27.06 -3.56
CA LEU A 113 11.67 -27.11 -2.57
C LEU A 113 11.74 -28.36 -1.68
N ARG A 114 12.44 -29.41 -2.12
CA ARG A 114 12.68 -30.63 -1.32
C ARG A 114 13.89 -30.48 -0.40
N ASN A 115 14.69 -29.44 -0.58
CA ASN A 115 15.78 -29.13 0.33
C ASN A 115 15.28 -28.13 1.39
N PRO A 116 15.21 -28.53 2.66
CA PRO A 116 14.82 -27.63 3.73
C PRO A 116 15.73 -26.39 3.89
N ASP A 117 16.97 -26.41 3.37
CA ASP A 117 17.87 -25.23 3.34
C ASP A 117 17.43 -24.13 2.35
N ASN A 118 16.41 -24.40 1.54
CA ASN A 118 15.97 -23.58 0.43
C ASN A 118 14.56 -23.02 0.64
N LEU A 119 13.93 -23.22 1.79
CA LEU A 119 12.64 -22.59 2.11
C LEU A 119 12.84 -21.63 3.28
N GLY A 120 12.21 -20.46 3.21
CA GLY A 120 12.35 -19.38 4.17
C GLY A 120 11.01 -18.75 4.52
N ILE A 121 10.83 -18.33 5.77
CA ILE A 121 9.67 -17.57 6.25
C ILE A 121 10.14 -16.30 6.97
N SER A 122 9.48 -15.18 6.70
CA SER A 122 9.67 -13.89 7.36
C SER A 122 8.35 -13.51 8.03
N PHE A 123 8.41 -13.01 9.26
CA PHE A 123 7.24 -12.67 10.07
C PHE A 123 7.15 -11.16 10.30
N GLY A 124 5.97 -10.59 10.12
CA GLY A 124 5.63 -9.22 10.50
C GLY A 124 6.53 -8.17 9.87
N VAL A 125 6.92 -7.19 10.68
CA VAL A 125 7.87 -6.10 10.35
C VAL A 125 9.33 -6.56 10.18
N GLY A 126 9.63 -7.84 10.44
CA GLY A 126 10.97 -8.40 10.32
C GLY A 126 11.36 -8.69 8.87
N MET A 127 12.58 -8.29 8.48
CA MET A 127 13.05 -8.38 7.08
C MET A 127 13.87 -9.64 6.75
N ASN A 128 14.20 -10.45 7.76
CA ASN A 128 14.94 -11.70 7.60
C ASN A 128 14.01 -12.88 7.29
N PHE A 129 14.46 -13.77 6.42
CA PHE A 129 13.85 -15.06 6.16
C PHE A 129 14.56 -16.15 6.95
N TYR A 130 13.80 -16.90 7.72
CA TYR A 130 14.29 -18.00 8.54
C TYR A 130 13.98 -19.31 7.87
N ARG A 131 14.92 -20.27 7.96
CA ARG A 131 14.71 -21.62 7.44
C ARG A 131 13.37 -22.20 7.89
N LEU A 132 12.58 -22.63 6.91
CA LEU A 132 11.31 -23.32 7.11
C LEU A 132 11.43 -24.74 6.56
N ASN A 133 11.14 -25.72 7.40
CA ASN A 133 11.07 -27.14 7.05
C ASN A 133 9.61 -27.59 7.01
N TYR A 134 9.31 -28.73 6.40
CA TYR A 134 7.97 -29.31 6.38
C TYR A 134 7.94 -30.68 7.06
N LEU A 135 6.90 -30.94 7.86
CA LEU A 135 6.69 -32.23 8.52
C LEU A 135 5.95 -33.19 7.58
N GLY A 136 6.69 -34.09 6.94
CA GLY A 136 6.12 -35.14 6.09
C GLY A 136 7.06 -35.55 4.97
N GLN A 137 7.84 -36.61 5.19
CA GLN A 137 8.65 -37.20 4.13
C GLN A 137 7.73 -37.82 3.07
N ASN A 138 7.61 -37.16 1.92
CA ASN A 138 7.53 -37.87 0.66
C ASN A 138 8.20 -37.02 -0.42
N ASN A 139 9.00 -37.67 -1.26
CA ASN A 139 9.75 -37.03 -2.32
C ASN A 139 8.80 -36.66 -3.48
N GLY A 140 8.64 -35.36 -3.76
CA GLY A 140 7.88 -34.85 -4.91
C GLY A 140 6.63 -34.07 -4.53
N TYR A 141 6.74 -33.00 -3.73
CA TYR A 141 5.60 -32.14 -3.40
C TYR A 141 6.02 -30.66 -3.57
N GLU A 142 5.16 -29.83 -4.14
CA GLU A 142 5.38 -28.38 -4.33
C GLU A 142 4.48 -27.59 -3.37
N MET A 143 5.05 -26.68 -2.58
CA MET A 143 4.28 -25.73 -1.75
C MET A 143 4.07 -24.44 -2.53
N VAL A 144 2.83 -23.94 -2.55
CA VAL A 144 2.42 -22.76 -3.30
C VAL A 144 1.70 -21.84 -2.35
N PHE A 145 2.25 -20.67 -2.07
CA PHE A 145 1.55 -19.69 -1.23
C PHE A 145 0.59 -18.88 -2.06
N LEU A 146 -0.60 -18.61 -1.49
CA LEU A 146 -1.57 -17.74 -2.11
C LEU A 146 -1.23 -16.30 -1.71
N PRO A 147 -0.85 -15.44 -2.66
CA PRO A 147 -0.48 -14.06 -2.35
C PRO A 147 -1.59 -13.32 -1.60
N ASN A 148 -1.20 -12.43 -0.68
CA ASN A 148 -2.12 -11.58 0.11
C ASN A 148 -3.22 -12.39 0.81
N SER A 149 -2.81 -13.53 1.38
CA SER A 149 -3.67 -14.35 2.21
C SER A 149 -2.83 -15.16 3.20
N GLN A 150 -3.46 -15.64 4.26
CA GLN A 150 -2.87 -16.65 5.13
C GLN A 150 -3.04 -18.09 4.61
N LYS A 151 -3.49 -18.25 3.36
CA LYS A 151 -3.75 -19.56 2.76
C LYS A 151 -2.57 -20.02 1.94
N TYR A 152 -2.38 -21.33 1.89
CA TYR A 152 -1.37 -21.94 1.03
C TYR A 152 -1.90 -23.23 0.44
N MET A 153 -1.40 -23.57 -0.73
CA MET A 153 -1.69 -24.78 -1.45
C MET A 153 -0.51 -25.74 -1.37
N TRP A 154 -0.83 -27.01 -1.28
CA TRP A 154 0.14 -28.09 -1.37
C TRP A 154 -0.20 -28.93 -2.60
N VAL A 155 0.77 -29.06 -3.51
CA VAL A 155 0.66 -29.90 -4.69
C VAL A 155 1.40 -31.19 -4.39
N GLY A 156 0.64 -32.28 -4.20
CA GLY A 156 1.26 -33.60 -4.24
C GLY A 156 1.74 -33.93 -5.63
N ASN A 157 2.93 -34.51 -5.78
CA ASN A 157 3.40 -35.03 -7.05
C ASN A 157 3.97 -36.44 -6.83
N ASN A 158 3.05 -37.39 -6.67
CA ASN A 158 3.39 -38.75 -7.09
C ASN A 158 3.26 -38.73 -8.61
N TRP A 159 4.24 -39.25 -9.36
CA TRP A 159 4.33 -39.29 -10.84
C TRP A 159 3.07 -39.71 -11.64
N ARG A 160 1.95 -40.02 -10.98
CA ARG A 160 0.63 -40.39 -11.52
C ARG A 160 -0.53 -39.52 -11.02
N GLU A 161 -0.39 -38.84 -9.87
CA GLU A 161 -1.47 -38.14 -9.17
C GLU A 161 -0.95 -36.86 -8.52
N ALA A 162 -1.37 -35.72 -9.07
CA ALA A 162 -1.24 -34.44 -8.38
C ALA A 162 -2.55 -34.05 -7.69
N ASN A 163 -2.48 -33.91 -6.36
CA ASN A 163 -3.58 -33.47 -5.52
C ASN A 163 -3.28 -32.04 -5.05
N LEU A 164 -4.22 -31.13 -5.27
CA LEU A 164 -4.18 -29.76 -4.76
C LEU A 164 -4.95 -29.71 -3.43
N SER A 165 -4.23 -29.48 -2.33
CA SER A 165 -4.81 -29.30 -0.99
C SER A 165 -4.70 -27.84 -0.56
N LEU A 166 -5.77 -27.26 -0.01
CA LEU A 166 -5.74 -25.93 0.58
C LEU A 166 -5.46 -26.07 2.06
N TYR A 167 -4.74 -25.11 2.59
CA TYR A 167 -4.53 -24.97 4.00
C TYR A 167 -4.90 -23.54 4.37
N ASP A 168 -5.72 -23.42 5.40
CA ASP A 168 -6.10 -22.15 5.98
C ASP A 168 -5.17 -21.81 7.15
N ASN A 169 -4.84 -20.52 7.28
CA ASN A 169 -4.07 -19.96 8.39
C ASN A 169 -2.69 -20.60 8.61
N LEU A 170 -1.74 -20.25 7.72
CA LEU A 170 -0.34 -20.67 7.77
C LEU A 170 0.29 -20.52 9.16
N LEU A 171 0.04 -19.40 9.84
CA LEU A 171 0.72 -19.08 11.09
C LEU A 171 0.42 -20.10 12.19
N LYS A 172 -0.79 -20.69 12.21
CA LYS A 172 -1.13 -21.78 13.12
C LYS A 172 -0.41 -23.09 12.80
N SER A 173 -0.05 -23.30 11.53
CA SER A 173 0.71 -24.47 11.09
C SER A 173 2.21 -24.33 11.37
N VAL A 174 2.74 -23.11 11.52
CA VAL A 174 4.18 -22.88 11.70
C VAL A 174 4.60 -22.99 13.17
N LYS A 175 5.58 -23.84 13.44
CA LYS A 175 6.12 -24.12 14.79
C LYS A 175 7.63 -23.96 14.79
N ARG A 176 8.20 -23.42 15.86
CA ARG A 176 9.66 -23.37 16.05
C ARG A 176 10.17 -24.72 16.59
N ASN A 177 11.19 -25.27 15.96
CA ASN A 177 11.87 -26.48 16.44
C ASN A 177 12.95 -26.12 17.49
N THR A 178 13.29 -27.06 18.37
CA THR A 178 14.38 -26.96 19.35
C THR A 178 15.76 -26.71 18.74
N GLY A 179 15.95 -27.05 17.46
CA GLY A 179 17.18 -26.82 16.70
C GLY A 179 17.34 -25.43 16.09
N GLY A 180 16.36 -24.52 16.24
CA GLY A 180 16.51 -23.11 15.81
C GLY A 180 15.97 -22.77 14.41
N TRP A 181 15.23 -23.68 13.77
CA TRP A 181 14.49 -23.45 12.51
C TRP A 181 12.97 -23.57 12.71
N PHE A 182 12.20 -23.22 11.68
CA PHE A 182 10.74 -23.35 11.67
C PHE A 182 10.29 -24.62 10.96
N GLU A 183 9.13 -25.14 11.32
CA GLU A 183 8.49 -26.31 10.73
C GLU A 183 7.02 -26.00 10.43
N ILE A 184 6.52 -26.43 9.28
CA ILE A 184 5.09 -26.39 8.94
C ILE A 184 4.41 -27.73 9.23
N ASP A 185 3.27 -27.67 9.93
CA ASP A 185 2.39 -28.81 10.22
C ASP A 185 1.30 -28.92 9.15
N LEU A 186 1.40 -29.96 8.31
CA LEU A 186 0.52 -30.22 7.17
C LEU A 186 -0.63 -31.19 7.49
N THR A 187 -0.89 -31.48 8.77
CA THR A 187 -1.86 -32.51 9.16
C THR A 187 -3.33 -32.05 9.14
N SER A 188 -3.61 -30.75 9.03
CA SER A 188 -4.96 -30.16 9.12
C SER A 188 -5.44 -29.47 7.83
N ALA A 189 -5.44 -30.17 6.70
CA ALA A 189 -5.80 -29.62 5.38
C ALA A 189 -7.31 -29.63 5.09
N THR A 190 -7.79 -28.63 4.33
CA THR A 190 -9.08 -28.61 3.63
C THR A 190 -8.82 -28.80 2.12
N SER A 191 -9.17 -29.94 1.54
CA SER A 191 -8.79 -30.23 0.14
C SER A 191 -9.47 -29.27 -0.87
N VAL A 192 -8.71 -28.60 -1.76
CA VAL A 192 -9.27 -27.77 -2.86
C VAL A 192 -10.04 -28.64 -3.85
N TRP A 193 -9.63 -29.89 -4.06
CA TRP A 193 -10.17 -30.67 -5.16
C TRP A 193 -11.18 -31.75 -4.78
N ARG A 194 -12.40 -31.60 -5.34
CA ARG A 194 -13.58 -32.47 -5.11
C ARG A 194 -13.74 -33.63 -6.11
N SER A 195 -12.94 -33.72 -7.18
CA SER A 195 -13.15 -34.72 -8.23
C SER A 195 -12.26 -35.98 -8.15
N GLY A 196 -11.23 -35.98 -7.28
CA GLY A 196 -10.34 -37.12 -7.10
C GLY A 196 -9.45 -37.46 -8.30
N ARG A 197 -9.22 -36.52 -9.23
CA ARG A 197 -8.38 -36.70 -10.43
C ARG A 197 -7.08 -35.89 -10.36
N SER A 198 -6.01 -36.49 -10.87
CA SER A 198 -4.69 -35.87 -11.04
C SER A 198 -4.78 -34.57 -11.84
N VAL A 199 -4.10 -33.51 -11.40
CA VAL A 199 -3.88 -32.30 -12.20
C VAL A 199 -2.51 -32.32 -12.88
N SER A 200 -2.34 -31.54 -13.96
CA SER A 200 -1.06 -31.33 -14.64
C SER A 200 -1.03 -29.93 -15.24
N GLY A 201 0.05 -29.20 -14.96
CA GLY A 201 0.23 -27.82 -15.38
C GLY A 201 -0.76 -26.91 -14.67
N TRP A 202 -0.27 -26.02 -13.84
CA TRP A 202 -1.10 -25.13 -13.06
C TRP A 202 -0.47 -23.75 -13.00
N GLY A 203 -1.29 -22.75 -12.71
CA GLY A 203 -0.88 -21.38 -12.44
C GLY A 203 -1.90 -20.73 -11.51
N ILE A 204 -1.50 -19.61 -10.90
CA ILE A 204 -2.37 -18.79 -10.07
C ILE A 204 -2.23 -17.32 -10.49
N SER A 205 -3.30 -16.54 -10.32
CA SER A 205 -3.25 -15.08 -10.45
C SER A 205 -2.42 -14.44 -9.33
N ASP A 206 -1.83 -13.28 -9.60
CA ASP A 206 -0.93 -12.59 -8.67
C ASP A 206 -1.69 -12.12 -7.40
N ASN A 207 -3.00 -11.91 -7.50
CA ASN A 207 -3.89 -11.61 -6.37
C ASN A 207 -4.40 -12.84 -5.58
N GLY A 208 -3.98 -14.05 -5.96
CA GLY A 208 -4.32 -15.31 -5.31
C GLY A 208 -5.78 -15.78 -5.48
N GLN A 209 -6.60 -15.10 -6.29
CA GLN A 209 -8.03 -15.40 -6.42
C GLN A 209 -8.33 -16.57 -7.37
N TYR A 210 -7.59 -16.70 -8.47
CA TYR A 210 -7.88 -17.67 -9.52
C TYR A 210 -6.76 -18.68 -9.68
N VAL A 211 -7.09 -19.97 -9.61
CA VAL A 211 -6.18 -21.06 -10.00
C VAL A 211 -6.63 -21.60 -11.34
N VAL A 212 -5.70 -21.81 -12.26
CA VAL A 212 -5.96 -22.52 -13.51
C VAL A 212 -5.08 -23.76 -13.56
N TYR A 213 -5.66 -24.88 -13.97
CA TYR A 213 -4.95 -26.15 -14.04
C TYR A 213 -5.46 -27.04 -15.18
N GLY A 214 -4.58 -27.86 -15.71
CA GLY A 214 -4.92 -28.90 -16.67
C GLY A 214 -5.36 -30.19 -15.98
N VAL A 215 -6.39 -30.84 -16.51
CA VAL A 215 -6.84 -32.18 -16.08
C VAL A 215 -6.72 -33.13 -17.27
N PRO A 216 -6.04 -34.29 -17.11
CA PRO A 216 -5.93 -35.27 -18.18
C PRO A 216 -7.29 -35.92 -18.45
N PRO A 217 -7.55 -36.32 -19.71
CA PRO A 217 -8.77 -37.06 -20.06
C PRO A 217 -8.82 -38.44 -19.39
N GLN A 218 -10.03 -38.89 -19.06
CA GLN A 218 -10.28 -40.12 -18.28
C GLN A 218 -9.77 -41.42 -18.93
N TYR A 219 -9.58 -41.47 -20.26
CA TYR A 219 -9.45 -42.73 -21.00
C TYR A 219 -8.30 -42.82 -22.00
N SER A 220 -7.35 -41.88 -22.03
CA SER A 220 -6.26 -41.94 -23.03
C SER A 220 -4.88 -41.73 -22.44
N TYR A 221 -4.08 -42.79 -22.55
CA TYR A 221 -2.64 -42.73 -22.40
C TYR A 221 -2.05 -42.12 -23.69
N TYR A 222 -1.44 -40.93 -23.59
CA TYR A 222 -0.45 -40.34 -24.50
C TYR A 222 -0.85 -39.40 -25.67
N PHE A 223 -2.13 -39.15 -26.01
CA PHE A 223 -2.44 -38.44 -27.28
C PHE A 223 -3.44 -37.27 -27.25
N TYR A 224 -3.93 -36.85 -26.08
CA TYR A 224 -5.00 -35.84 -26.00
C TYR A 224 -4.60 -34.63 -25.14
N PRO A 225 -5.03 -33.41 -25.52
CA PRO A 225 -4.72 -32.21 -24.76
C PRO A 225 -5.38 -32.26 -23.37
N TYR A 226 -4.69 -31.73 -22.36
CA TYR A 226 -5.29 -31.45 -21.05
C TYR A 226 -6.48 -30.51 -21.21
N VAL A 227 -7.54 -30.77 -20.44
CA VAL A 227 -8.67 -29.84 -20.32
C VAL A 227 -8.32 -28.81 -19.27
N ILE A 228 -8.33 -27.54 -19.64
CA ILE A 228 -8.02 -26.43 -18.75
C ILE A 228 -9.27 -26.03 -17.96
N TYR A 229 -9.12 -25.99 -16.65
CA TYR A 229 -10.12 -25.53 -15.68
C TYR A 229 -9.62 -24.27 -14.99
N ARG A 230 -10.55 -23.38 -14.65
CA ARG A 230 -10.34 -22.22 -13.79
C ARG A 230 -11.19 -22.39 -12.55
N GLU A 231 -10.59 -22.21 -11.37
CA GLU A 231 -11.26 -22.22 -10.08
C GLU A 231 -11.06 -20.86 -9.39
N ASN A 232 -12.14 -20.27 -8.88
CA ASN A 232 -12.09 -19.13 -7.99
C ASN A 232 -11.97 -19.63 -6.54
N ILE A 233 -10.83 -19.39 -5.89
CA ILE A 233 -10.55 -19.91 -4.54
C ILE A 233 -11.45 -19.26 -3.48
N ILE A 234 -11.91 -18.03 -3.72
CA ILE A 234 -12.77 -17.29 -2.79
C ILE A 234 -14.19 -17.87 -2.81
N THR A 235 -14.75 -18.11 -4.00
CA THR A 235 -16.14 -18.59 -4.15
C THR A 235 -16.27 -20.11 -4.24
N GLY A 236 -15.18 -20.82 -4.55
CA GLY A 236 -15.17 -22.25 -4.88
C GLY A 236 -15.79 -22.57 -6.25
N GLU A 237 -16.00 -21.57 -7.11
CA GLU A 237 -16.57 -21.77 -8.44
C GLU A 237 -15.54 -22.40 -9.39
N VAL A 238 -15.88 -23.54 -9.99
CA VAL A 238 -15.04 -24.26 -10.96
C VAL A 238 -15.68 -24.21 -12.34
N GLN A 239 -14.90 -23.79 -13.34
CA GLN A 239 -15.38 -23.63 -14.70
C GLN A 239 -14.39 -24.21 -15.71
N LYS A 240 -14.94 -24.82 -16.77
CA LYS A 240 -14.16 -25.37 -17.88
C LYS A 240 -13.89 -24.28 -18.91
N ILE A 241 -12.63 -24.14 -19.32
CA ILE A 241 -12.17 -23.11 -20.28
C ILE A 241 -12.09 -23.70 -21.70
N GLY A 242 -11.31 -24.78 -21.87
CA GLY A 242 -11.06 -25.36 -23.19
C GLY A 242 -9.87 -26.31 -23.20
N PRO A 243 -9.52 -26.87 -24.37
CA PRO A 243 -8.35 -27.73 -24.52
C PRO A 243 -7.04 -26.92 -24.52
N SER A 244 -6.02 -27.41 -23.82
CA SER A 244 -4.65 -26.88 -23.83
C SER A 244 -4.00 -26.87 -25.23
N HIS A 245 -2.86 -26.19 -25.36
CA HIS A 245 -2.06 -26.20 -26.59
C HIS A 245 -1.50 -27.61 -26.89
N TYR A 246 -1.47 -27.99 -28.18
CA TYR A 246 -1.13 -29.34 -28.64
C TYR A 246 0.26 -29.37 -29.26
N VAL A 247 1.14 -30.29 -28.81
CA VAL A 247 2.40 -30.58 -29.51
C VAL A 247 2.70 -32.08 -29.43
N PHE A 248 3.08 -32.65 -30.57
CA PHE A 248 3.38 -34.05 -30.80
C PHE A 248 4.42 -34.64 -29.85
N GLU A 249 4.20 -35.91 -29.46
CA GLU A 249 5.23 -36.94 -29.17
C GLU A 249 6.54 -36.46 -28.52
N ALA A 250 6.48 -36.05 -27.26
CA ALA A 250 7.60 -36.20 -26.34
C ALA A 250 7.05 -36.58 -24.97
N TYR A 251 7.80 -37.38 -24.22
CA TYR A 251 7.47 -37.82 -22.88
C TYR A 251 6.85 -36.70 -22.02
N PRO A 252 5.86 -36.98 -21.16
CA PRO A 252 5.14 -36.00 -20.34
C PRO A 252 6.00 -35.39 -19.20
N MET A 253 7.27 -35.06 -19.47
CA MET A 253 8.21 -34.65 -18.44
C MET A 253 8.00 -33.21 -17.96
N TYR A 254 7.35 -32.33 -18.73
CA TYR A 254 7.14 -30.93 -18.32
C TYR A 254 5.69 -30.49 -18.48
N PRO A 255 4.98 -30.15 -17.39
CA PRO A 255 3.60 -29.67 -17.46
C PRO A 255 3.50 -28.31 -18.17
N PRO A 256 2.35 -27.96 -18.79
CA PRO A 256 2.17 -26.65 -19.38
C PRO A 256 2.30 -25.56 -18.30
N GLN A 257 3.09 -24.51 -18.59
CA GLN A 257 3.17 -23.34 -17.71
C GLN A 257 1.96 -22.46 -17.98
N ILE A 258 1.31 -21.98 -16.92
CA ILE A 258 0.07 -21.22 -17.00
C ILE A 258 0.22 -19.88 -16.28
N LYS A 259 -0.30 -18.82 -16.89
CA LYS A 259 -0.40 -17.46 -16.36
C LYS A 259 -1.86 -17.01 -16.40
N ILE A 260 -2.32 -16.32 -15.35
CA ILE A 260 -3.70 -15.82 -15.23
C ILE A 260 -3.67 -14.38 -14.76
N SER A 261 -4.43 -13.49 -15.41
CA SER A 261 -4.62 -12.11 -14.96
C SER A 261 -5.39 -12.06 -13.64
N ASP A 262 -5.25 -10.97 -12.90
CA ASP A 262 -5.90 -10.83 -11.59
C ASP A 262 -7.43 -10.88 -11.63
N ASP A 263 -8.03 -10.42 -12.73
CA ASP A 263 -9.48 -10.53 -12.99
C ASP A 263 -9.89 -11.92 -13.54
N GLY A 264 -8.92 -12.80 -13.78
CA GLY A 264 -9.10 -14.13 -14.35
C GLY A 264 -9.55 -14.14 -15.82
N SER A 265 -9.58 -12.97 -16.49
CA SER A 265 -10.10 -12.82 -17.85
C SER A 265 -9.08 -13.16 -18.93
N THR A 266 -7.78 -13.13 -18.64
CA THR A 266 -6.72 -13.49 -19.59
C THR A 266 -5.94 -14.68 -19.04
N ILE A 267 -5.85 -15.75 -19.83
CA ILE A 267 -5.07 -16.95 -19.49
C ILE A 267 -4.06 -17.19 -20.61
N ILE A 268 -2.81 -17.46 -20.24
CA ILE A 268 -1.76 -17.85 -21.17
C ILE A 268 -1.25 -19.22 -20.75
N SER A 269 -1.13 -20.14 -21.70
CA SER A 269 -0.50 -21.44 -21.48
C SER A 269 0.56 -21.68 -22.53
N SER A 270 1.73 -22.13 -22.12
CA SER A 270 2.79 -22.53 -23.03
C SER A 270 2.95 -24.05 -23.09
N GLY A 271 3.27 -24.54 -24.28
CA GLY A 271 3.67 -25.92 -24.55
C GLY A 271 5.00 -25.98 -25.30
N ALA A 272 5.38 -27.15 -25.82
CA ALA A 272 6.62 -27.34 -26.57
C ALA A 272 6.60 -26.56 -27.91
N GLY A 273 7.11 -25.33 -27.89
CA GLY A 273 7.22 -24.49 -29.08
C GLY A 273 5.97 -23.71 -29.48
N GLY A 274 4.99 -23.57 -28.59
CA GLY A 274 3.81 -22.74 -28.83
C GLY A 274 3.20 -22.16 -27.56
N ILE A 275 2.57 -20.99 -27.71
CA ILE A 275 1.95 -20.21 -26.64
C ILE A 275 0.49 -19.99 -27.02
N LYS A 276 -0.44 -20.38 -26.15
CA LYS A 276 -1.88 -20.23 -26.35
C LYS A 276 -2.45 -19.23 -25.36
N PHE A 277 -3.25 -18.31 -25.88
CA PHE A 277 -3.93 -17.25 -25.16
C PHE A 277 -5.43 -17.55 -25.15
N TRP A 278 -6.10 -17.34 -24.01
CA TRP A 278 -7.55 -17.32 -23.88
C TRP A 278 -7.99 -15.97 -23.31
N LYS A 279 -9.07 -15.42 -23.88
CA LYS A 279 -9.86 -14.35 -23.24
C LYS A 279 -11.14 -14.97 -22.72
N VAL A 280 -11.27 -14.98 -21.40
CA VAL A 280 -12.31 -15.63 -20.62
C VAL A 280 -13.36 -14.60 -20.24
N ASN A 281 -14.61 -14.93 -20.53
CA ASN A 281 -15.77 -14.19 -20.06
C ASN A 281 -16.89 -15.17 -19.71
N GLN A 282 -17.90 -14.71 -18.98
CA GLN A 282 -18.99 -15.59 -18.53
C GLN A 282 -19.74 -16.31 -19.66
N ALA A 283 -19.79 -15.74 -20.86
CA ALA A 283 -20.48 -16.37 -22.00
C ALA A 283 -19.74 -17.60 -22.57
N CYS A 284 -18.42 -17.67 -22.36
CA CYS A 284 -17.60 -18.76 -22.90
C CYS A 284 -17.32 -19.89 -21.91
N LEU A 285 -17.66 -19.71 -20.64
CA LEU A 285 -17.38 -20.67 -19.57
C LEU A 285 -18.30 -21.90 -19.66
N GLY A 286 -17.70 -23.08 -19.49
CA GLY A 286 -18.38 -24.37 -19.49
C GLY A 286 -18.63 -24.91 -18.08
N SER A 287 -19.71 -25.68 -17.92
CA SER A 287 -19.93 -26.48 -16.71
C SER A 287 -18.77 -27.49 -16.54
N PRO A 288 -18.32 -27.73 -15.29
CA PRO A 288 -17.23 -28.67 -15.01
C PRO A 288 -17.54 -30.12 -15.44
N ASP A 289 -18.82 -30.49 -15.50
CA ASP A 289 -19.30 -31.87 -15.76
C ASP A 289 -19.58 -32.18 -17.26
N GLY A 290 -19.24 -31.28 -18.19
CA GLY A 290 -19.58 -31.40 -19.62
C GLY A 290 -18.62 -32.27 -20.46
N GLU A 291 -19.17 -33.30 -21.13
CA GLU A 291 -18.44 -34.38 -21.84
C GLU A 291 -17.68 -33.98 -23.12
N SER A 292 -17.89 -32.80 -23.73
CA SER A 292 -17.21 -32.48 -25.00
C SER A 292 -15.80 -31.93 -24.79
N PHE A 293 -14.78 -32.72 -25.18
CA PHE A 293 -13.36 -32.36 -25.13
C PHE A 293 -12.95 -31.29 -26.15
N TYR A 294 -13.69 -31.13 -27.24
CA TYR A 294 -13.30 -30.31 -28.40
C TYR A 294 -13.96 -28.93 -28.44
N ASN A 295 -14.84 -28.62 -27.48
CA ASN A 295 -15.60 -27.38 -27.54
C ASN A 295 -14.80 -26.22 -26.94
N GLU A 296 -14.03 -25.55 -27.80
CA GLU A 296 -13.35 -24.30 -27.49
C GLU A 296 -14.31 -23.13 -27.67
N LYS A 297 -14.89 -22.66 -26.56
CA LYS A 297 -15.86 -21.56 -26.56
C LYS A 297 -15.22 -20.19 -26.34
N CYS A 298 -14.16 -20.13 -25.54
CA CYS A 298 -13.50 -18.87 -25.24
C CYS A 298 -12.70 -18.41 -26.47
N PRO A 299 -12.70 -17.11 -26.80
CA PRO A 299 -11.77 -16.55 -27.78
C PRO A 299 -10.34 -16.98 -27.47
N THR A 300 -9.64 -17.51 -28.47
CA THR A 300 -8.27 -17.96 -28.32
C THR A 300 -7.39 -17.55 -29.49
N ARG A 301 -6.09 -17.48 -29.21
CA ARG A 301 -5.03 -17.35 -30.21
C ARG A 301 -3.88 -18.28 -29.83
N THR A 302 -3.22 -18.85 -30.83
CA THR A 302 -1.94 -19.55 -30.62
C THR A 302 -0.85 -18.80 -31.37
N TYR A 303 0.26 -18.53 -30.69
CA TYR A 303 1.46 -17.92 -31.24
C TYR A 303 2.60 -18.93 -31.21
N TYR A 304 3.38 -18.96 -32.29
CA TYR A 304 4.56 -19.81 -32.42
C TYR A 304 5.77 -18.90 -32.53
N PRO A 305 6.61 -18.82 -31.48
CA PRO A 305 7.86 -18.05 -31.55
C PRO A 305 8.76 -18.57 -32.69
N PRO A 306 9.67 -17.76 -33.24
CA PRO A 306 10.57 -18.13 -34.35
C PRO A 306 11.71 -19.05 -33.88
N ILE A 307 11.37 -20.20 -33.32
CA ILE A 307 12.28 -21.27 -32.90
C ILE A 307 12.52 -22.21 -34.08
N ASN A 308 13.75 -22.73 -34.24
CA ASN A 308 14.06 -23.73 -35.28
C ASN A 308 13.63 -25.14 -34.81
N PRO A 309 12.49 -25.69 -35.25
CA PRO A 309 11.92 -26.92 -34.67
C PRO A 309 12.46 -28.21 -35.30
N TRP A 310 13.34 -28.12 -36.32
CA TRP A 310 13.63 -29.24 -37.23
C TRP A 310 14.93 -30.01 -36.91
N GLY A 311 15.50 -29.82 -35.71
CA GLY A 311 16.46 -30.75 -35.13
C GLY A 311 15.73 -31.87 -34.38
N TYR A 312 16.26 -33.09 -34.33
CA TYR A 312 15.65 -34.28 -33.68
C TYR A 312 15.43 -34.17 -32.15
N GLN A 313 15.50 -32.97 -31.56
CA GLN A 313 15.27 -32.69 -30.14
C GLN A 313 14.37 -31.45 -30.03
N TYR A 314 13.15 -31.66 -29.54
CA TYR A 314 12.14 -30.62 -29.36
C TYR A 314 12.58 -29.61 -28.29
N PRO A 315 12.26 -28.31 -28.43
CA PRO A 315 12.57 -27.33 -27.39
C PRO A 315 11.78 -27.65 -26.13
N ASP A 316 12.49 -27.97 -25.05
CA ASP A 316 11.89 -28.09 -23.72
C ASP A 316 11.34 -26.71 -23.34
N ASN A 317 10.05 -26.64 -22.99
CA ASN A 317 9.46 -25.45 -22.40
C ASN A 317 9.90 -25.36 -20.94
N ILE A 318 10.66 -24.31 -20.62
CA ILE A 318 11.30 -24.15 -19.33
C ILE A 318 10.59 -23.11 -18.46
N GLY A 319 10.05 -22.06 -19.08
CA GLY A 319 9.48 -20.96 -18.32
C GLY A 319 8.60 -20.03 -19.15
N LEU A 320 7.68 -19.39 -18.46
CA LEU A 320 6.77 -18.39 -19.01
C LEU A 320 6.57 -17.28 -17.98
N THR A 321 7.05 -16.07 -18.24
CA THR A 321 6.85 -14.90 -17.35
C THR A 321 6.10 -13.80 -18.08
N VAL A 322 5.25 -13.06 -17.36
CA VAL A 322 4.47 -11.92 -17.85
C VAL A 322 4.85 -10.73 -16.96
N ASN A 323 4.98 -9.54 -17.53
CA ASN A 323 5.16 -8.32 -16.75
C ASN A 323 3.84 -7.89 -16.09
N GLU A 324 3.88 -7.01 -15.09
CA GLU A 324 2.70 -6.68 -14.29
C GLU A 324 1.56 -6.03 -15.08
N ASP A 325 1.85 -5.29 -16.16
CA ASP A 325 0.84 -4.68 -17.05
C ASP A 325 0.37 -5.62 -18.18
N TRP A 326 0.86 -6.86 -18.18
CA TRP A 326 0.56 -7.90 -19.15
C TRP A 326 0.97 -7.61 -20.59
N SER A 327 1.70 -6.51 -20.86
CA SER A 327 2.04 -6.05 -22.21
C SER A 327 3.17 -6.85 -22.86
N GLU A 328 4.01 -7.49 -22.04
CA GLU A 328 5.16 -8.27 -22.47
C GLU A 328 5.18 -9.64 -21.80
N LEU A 329 5.53 -10.64 -22.60
CA LEU A 329 5.65 -12.04 -22.20
C LEU A 329 7.07 -12.50 -22.54
N SER A 330 7.74 -13.17 -21.62
CA SER A 330 8.99 -13.88 -21.90
C SER A 330 8.79 -15.38 -21.85
N TYR A 331 9.18 -16.05 -22.94
CA TYR A 331 9.15 -17.49 -23.11
C TYR A 331 10.59 -18.03 -23.08
N TYR A 332 10.81 -19.05 -22.25
CA TYR A 332 12.13 -19.65 -22.03
C TYR A 332 12.15 -21.08 -22.53
N HIS A 333 13.17 -21.44 -23.30
CA HIS A 333 13.32 -22.79 -23.82
C HIS A 333 14.79 -23.21 -24.00
N ASN A 334 15.02 -24.52 -24.10
CA ASN A 334 16.34 -25.06 -24.46
C ASN A 334 16.60 -24.98 -25.97
N ILE A 335 17.86 -24.77 -26.35
CA ILE A 335 18.33 -24.88 -27.73
C ILE A 335 18.87 -26.30 -27.98
N ASN A 336 18.30 -27.04 -28.95
CA ASN A 336 18.86 -28.28 -29.51
C ASN A 336 19.32 -29.34 -28.47
N GLY A 337 18.56 -29.56 -27.40
CA GLY A 337 18.93 -30.51 -26.33
C GLY A 337 20.23 -30.18 -25.59
N GLN A 338 20.74 -28.96 -25.72
CA GLN A 338 21.85 -28.42 -24.94
C GLN A 338 21.31 -27.67 -23.73
N SER A 339 22.11 -27.57 -22.66
CA SER A 339 21.82 -26.78 -21.45
C SER A 339 21.84 -25.25 -21.67
N VAL A 340 21.72 -24.79 -22.92
CA VAL A 340 21.70 -23.38 -23.27
C VAL A 340 20.24 -22.93 -23.34
N LEU A 341 19.88 -22.07 -22.39
CA LEU A 341 18.57 -21.46 -22.29
C LEU A 341 18.49 -20.26 -23.24
N GLU A 342 17.42 -20.17 -24.04
CA GLU A 342 17.10 -18.99 -24.85
C GLU A 342 15.85 -18.33 -24.27
N LYS A 343 15.88 -17.00 -24.17
CA LYS A 343 14.73 -16.17 -23.77
C LYS A 343 14.21 -15.42 -24.99
N ILE A 344 12.94 -15.61 -25.31
CA ILE A 344 12.21 -14.86 -26.33
C ILE A 344 11.22 -13.95 -25.62
N THR A 345 11.39 -12.63 -25.76
CA THR A 345 10.43 -11.64 -25.25
C THR A 345 9.52 -11.19 -26.39
N ILE A 346 8.21 -11.31 -26.20
CA ILE A 346 7.18 -10.88 -27.13
C ILE A 346 6.29 -9.80 -26.50
N LYS A 347 5.81 -8.88 -27.34
CA LYS A 347 4.96 -7.75 -26.94
C LYS A 347 3.63 -7.77 -27.68
N ALA A 348 2.56 -7.39 -26.99
CA ALA A 348 1.24 -7.19 -27.59
C ALA A 348 1.17 -5.84 -28.35
N SER A 349 0.55 -5.85 -29.53
CA SER A 349 0.73 -4.83 -30.58
C SER A 349 -0.01 -3.50 -30.36
N ASN A 350 -0.56 -3.23 -29.17
CA ASN A 350 -1.32 -2.00 -28.85
C ASN A 350 -0.78 -1.22 -27.64
N VAL A 351 0.35 -1.63 -27.05
CA VAL A 351 0.97 -0.87 -25.95
C VAL A 351 2.04 0.03 -26.54
N ASP A 352 1.65 1.26 -26.86
CA ASP A 352 2.58 2.32 -27.21
C ASP A 352 3.69 2.37 -26.14
N SER A 353 4.94 2.29 -26.58
CA SER A 353 6.13 2.39 -25.72
C SER A 353 6.32 3.80 -25.12
N SER A 354 5.27 4.62 -25.03
CA SER A 354 5.41 6.07 -25.18
C SER A 354 4.57 6.96 -24.26
N SER A 355 4.50 6.65 -22.96
CA SER A 355 4.43 7.71 -21.95
C SER A 355 5.49 7.56 -20.88
N GLY A 356 6.71 7.20 -21.28
CA GLY A 356 7.88 7.35 -20.41
C GLY A 356 7.92 8.77 -19.84
N LEU A 357 7.81 8.88 -18.51
CA LEU A 357 8.20 10.10 -17.83
C LEU A 357 9.72 10.21 -17.91
N ASP A 358 10.21 11.43 -18.07
CA ASP A 358 11.62 11.69 -17.90
C ASP A 358 11.92 11.62 -16.39
N TYR A 359 11.14 12.31 -15.58
CA TYR A 359 11.35 12.40 -14.14
C TYR A 359 10.07 12.07 -13.35
N LEU A 360 10.16 11.13 -12.42
CA LEU A 360 9.12 10.88 -11.41
C LEU A 360 9.70 11.09 -10.01
N ALA A 361 9.08 11.95 -9.21
CA ALA A 361 9.44 12.08 -7.80
C ALA A 361 8.52 11.22 -6.94
N LEU A 362 9.14 10.31 -6.18
CA LEU A 362 8.53 9.57 -5.09
C LEU A 362 9.00 10.18 -3.77
N GLY A 363 8.18 10.13 -2.74
CA GLY A 363 8.62 10.64 -1.45
C GLY A 363 7.51 10.87 -0.44
N ASP A 364 7.96 11.33 0.73
CA ASP A 364 7.13 11.75 1.84
C ASP A 364 6.92 13.28 1.84
N SER A 365 6.58 13.85 2.99
CA SER A 365 6.31 15.28 3.19
C SER A 365 7.46 16.20 2.77
N TYR A 366 8.71 15.76 2.95
CA TYR A 366 9.91 16.51 2.54
C TYR A 366 10.11 16.54 1.02
N THR A 367 9.38 15.70 0.28
CA THR A 367 9.31 15.73 -1.18
C THR A 367 8.01 16.35 -1.68
N SER A 368 6.86 16.10 -1.03
CA SER A 368 5.57 16.67 -1.44
C SER A 368 5.54 18.19 -1.30
N GLY A 369 6.19 18.73 -0.27
CA GLY A 369 6.26 20.16 -0.03
C GLY A 369 5.40 20.66 1.13
N GLU A 370 5.01 19.77 2.04
CA GLU A 370 4.51 20.14 3.36
C GLU A 370 5.40 21.26 3.95
N GLY A 371 4.80 22.29 4.53
CA GLY A 371 5.55 23.46 5.00
C GLY A 371 5.38 24.71 4.13
N ASP A 372 4.95 24.58 2.86
CA ASP A 372 4.76 25.73 1.97
C ASP A 372 3.42 26.49 2.18
N LEU A 373 3.14 26.86 3.43
CA LEU A 373 1.90 27.55 3.84
C LEU A 373 1.64 28.86 3.09
N LYS A 374 2.67 29.48 2.51
CA LYS A 374 2.56 30.75 1.79
C LYS A 374 1.94 30.60 0.41
N ASN A 375 2.30 29.54 -0.32
CA ASN A 375 1.82 29.33 -1.69
C ASN A 375 0.68 28.31 -1.75
N GLY A 376 0.46 27.55 -0.67
CA GLY A 376 -0.56 26.52 -0.59
C GLY A 376 -0.16 25.24 -1.32
N TYR A 377 -1.08 24.27 -1.34
CA TYR A 377 -0.88 22.99 -2.01
C TYR A 377 -1.75 22.89 -3.27
N MET A 378 -1.44 21.90 -4.11
CA MET A 378 -2.16 21.65 -5.36
C MET A 378 -3.57 21.12 -5.06
N ASP A 379 -4.54 21.57 -5.86
CA ASP A 379 -5.94 21.14 -5.77
C ASP A 379 -6.06 19.61 -5.70
N GLY A 380 -6.89 19.12 -4.78
CA GLY A 380 -7.12 17.69 -4.58
C GLY A 380 -6.06 16.95 -3.77
N THR A 381 -4.99 17.63 -3.34
CA THR A 381 -3.97 17.06 -2.43
C THR A 381 -4.08 17.54 -0.99
N GLU A 382 -5.00 18.47 -0.73
CA GLU A 382 -5.39 18.94 0.60
C GLU A 382 -6.58 18.14 1.17
N GLY A 383 -6.97 18.43 2.41
CA GLY A 383 -8.16 17.83 3.03
C GLY A 383 -7.99 16.33 3.32
N GLU A 384 -8.97 15.52 2.93
CA GLU A 384 -9.00 14.06 3.19
C GLU A 384 -7.85 13.31 2.48
N ASN A 385 -7.37 13.79 1.33
CA ASN A 385 -6.21 13.22 0.65
C ASN A 385 -4.91 13.45 1.44
N GLY A 386 -4.76 14.65 2.03
CA GLY A 386 -3.70 14.97 3.00
C GLY A 386 -2.25 14.86 2.49
N CYS A 387 -2.02 14.69 1.18
CA CYS A 387 -0.68 14.54 0.62
C CYS A 387 0.11 15.85 0.55
N HIS A 388 -0.57 17.00 0.52
CA HIS A 388 0.02 18.34 0.54
C HIS A 388 1.15 18.51 -0.49
N LEU A 389 0.81 18.34 -1.77
CA LEU A 389 1.76 18.49 -2.86
C LEU A 389 1.88 19.97 -3.24
N SER A 390 3.02 20.59 -2.98
CA SER A 390 3.29 21.99 -3.37
C SER A 390 3.98 22.05 -4.73
N ALA A 391 3.52 22.98 -5.59
CA ALA A 391 4.19 23.32 -6.85
C ALA A 391 5.58 24.00 -6.64
N SER A 392 5.89 24.43 -5.42
CA SER A 392 7.20 24.96 -5.03
C SER A 392 8.12 23.91 -4.42
N SER A 393 7.68 22.65 -4.30
CA SER A 393 8.51 21.57 -3.78
C SER A 393 9.71 21.29 -4.69
N TYR A 394 10.77 20.73 -4.11
CA TYR A 394 12.04 20.57 -4.81
C TYR A 394 11.91 19.77 -6.14
N PRO A 395 11.01 18.77 -6.30
CA PRO A 395 10.84 18.10 -7.59
C PRO A 395 10.43 19.03 -8.73
N PHE A 396 9.44 19.90 -8.50
CA PHE A 396 8.97 20.82 -9.54
C PHE A 396 10.00 21.90 -9.86
N LEU A 397 10.82 22.29 -8.89
CA LEU A 397 11.96 23.18 -9.12
C LEU A 397 13.09 22.48 -9.89
N LEU A 398 13.36 21.21 -9.61
CA LEU A 398 14.34 20.40 -10.32
C LEU A 398 13.95 20.17 -11.78
N LYS A 399 12.67 19.97 -12.07
CA LYS A 399 12.15 19.89 -13.44
C LYS A 399 12.66 21.05 -14.30
N GLN A 400 12.60 22.27 -13.76
CA GLN A 400 13.09 23.48 -14.46
C GLN A 400 14.61 23.49 -14.59
N HIS A 401 15.33 22.98 -13.59
CA HIS A 401 16.80 22.93 -13.61
C HIS A 401 17.38 21.86 -14.53
N TRP A 402 16.65 20.77 -14.75
CA TRP A 402 17.03 19.64 -15.59
C TRP A 402 16.43 19.70 -16.99
N ASP A 403 15.80 20.82 -17.37
CA ASP A 403 15.18 21.04 -18.68
C ASP A 403 14.17 19.94 -19.07
N VAL A 404 13.46 19.38 -18.08
CA VAL A 404 12.45 18.35 -18.31
C VAL A 404 11.17 19.00 -18.88
N LEU A 405 10.70 18.46 -20.01
CA LEU A 405 9.54 19.01 -20.71
C LEU A 405 8.25 18.95 -19.87
N ASP A 406 7.33 19.86 -20.17
CA ASP A 406 5.97 19.80 -19.62
C ASP A 406 5.30 18.47 -19.99
N GLY A 407 4.64 17.83 -19.01
CA GLY A 407 4.05 16.49 -19.17
C GLY A 407 5.06 15.33 -19.17
N LYS A 408 6.37 15.61 -19.00
CA LYS A 408 7.41 14.59 -18.82
C LYS A 408 7.92 14.49 -17.38
N MET A 409 7.32 15.24 -16.47
CA MET A 409 7.58 15.15 -15.05
C MET A 409 6.29 15.08 -14.26
N ALA A 410 6.29 14.23 -13.22
CA ALA A 410 5.27 14.19 -12.20
C ALA A 410 5.91 14.00 -10.81
N SER A 411 5.19 14.40 -9.77
CA SER A 411 5.50 14.06 -8.39
C SER A 411 4.28 13.39 -7.79
N VAL A 412 4.48 12.21 -7.21
CA VAL A 412 3.45 11.44 -6.50
C VAL A 412 3.82 11.28 -5.02
N ALA A 413 4.72 12.13 -4.55
CA ALA A 413 5.07 12.20 -3.14
C ALA A 413 3.86 12.64 -2.31
N CYS A 414 3.74 12.06 -1.13
CA CYS A 414 2.60 12.27 -0.26
C CYS A 414 3.06 12.48 1.18
N SER A 415 2.61 13.58 1.80
CA SER A 415 2.87 13.86 3.22
C SER A 415 2.37 12.70 4.08
N GLY A 416 3.19 12.22 5.02
CA GLY A 416 2.87 11.06 5.87
C GLY A 416 3.20 9.67 5.30
N ALA A 417 3.62 9.56 4.04
CA ALA A 417 3.87 8.26 3.39
C ALA A 417 4.94 7.42 4.11
N LYS A 418 4.64 6.14 4.35
CA LYS A 418 5.53 5.11 4.92
C LYS A 418 5.92 4.08 3.88
N ILE A 419 7.13 3.52 3.97
CA ILE A 419 7.71 2.64 2.94
C ILE A 419 6.79 1.46 2.59
N ASP A 420 6.37 0.70 3.59
CA ASP A 420 5.62 -0.54 3.36
C ASP A 420 4.19 -0.29 2.82
N PRO A 421 3.31 0.44 3.54
CA PRO A 421 1.93 0.62 3.10
C PRO A 421 1.78 1.56 1.89
N ASP A 422 2.60 2.61 1.75
CA ASP A 422 2.33 3.69 0.78
C ASP A 422 3.22 3.65 -0.46
N TYR A 423 4.36 2.96 -0.42
CA TYR A 423 5.19 2.79 -1.62
C TYR A 423 5.00 1.43 -2.26
N VAL A 424 5.10 0.34 -1.49
CA VAL A 424 5.29 -1.01 -2.06
C VAL A 424 4.09 -1.94 -1.93
N ALA A 425 3.10 -1.58 -1.11
CA ALA A 425 1.92 -2.40 -0.88
C ALA A 425 1.23 -2.78 -2.19
N GLY A 426 0.57 -3.94 -2.18
CA GLY A 426 -0.30 -4.33 -3.27
C GLY A 426 -1.57 -3.48 -3.30
N MET A 427 -2.10 -3.26 -4.50
CA MET A 427 -3.39 -2.56 -4.70
C MET A 427 -4.56 -3.21 -3.96
N LYS A 428 -4.53 -4.54 -3.80
CA LYS A 428 -5.54 -5.28 -3.06
C LYS A 428 -5.33 -5.07 -1.55
N GLY A 429 -6.23 -4.33 -0.91
CA GLY A 429 -6.19 -4.03 0.52
C GLY A 429 -5.63 -2.66 0.86
N TYR A 430 -4.97 -1.97 -0.07
CA TYR A 430 -4.60 -0.57 0.11
C TYR A 430 -5.83 0.34 -0.07
N LEU A 431 -6.27 0.97 1.02
CA LEU A 431 -7.45 1.85 1.01
C LEU A 431 -7.11 3.30 0.68
N GLY A 432 -5.92 3.57 0.14
CA GLY A 432 -5.38 4.91 0.09
C GLY A 432 -4.78 5.31 1.43
N GLN A 433 -3.85 6.25 1.40
CA GLN A 433 -3.32 6.87 2.60
C GLN A 433 -4.46 7.55 3.36
N ASN A 434 -4.43 7.47 4.69
CA ASN A 434 -5.52 7.91 5.57
C ASN A 434 -6.87 7.25 5.27
N ASP A 435 -6.85 6.06 4.66
CA ASP A 435 -8.03 5.29 4.25
C ASP A 435 -8.99 6.06 3.31
N TYR A 436 -8.46 6.95 2.46
CA TYR A 436 -9.22 7.79 1.52
C TYR A 436 -10.36 7.08 0.77
N LEU A 437 -10.16 5.82 0.37
CA LEU A 437 -11.16 5.05 -0.37
C LEU A 437 -12.37 4.64 0.48
N LEU A 438 -12.30 4.67 1.82
CA LEU A 438 -13.44 4.32 2.67
C LEU A 438 -14.65 5.26 2.52
N ASP A 439 -14.45 6.45 1.98
CA ASP A 439 -15.53 7.40 1.68
C ASP A 439 -16.31 7.05 0.40
N PHE A 440 -15.84 6.06 -0.37
CA PHE A 440 -16.45 5.59 -1.61
C PHE A 440 -17.12 4.23 -1.43
N TYR A 441 -18.02 3.86 -2.34
CA TYR A 441 -18.49 2.48 -2.40
C TYR A 441 -17.36 1.57 -2.92
N ALA A 442 -17.23 0.37 -2.37
CA ALA A 442 -16.21 -0.60 -2.82
C ALA A 442 -16.24 -0.89 -4.33
N SER A 443 -17.39 -0.70 -5.00
CA SER A 443 -17.51 -0.82 -6.46
C SER A 443 -16.84 0.32 -7.26
N GLU A 444 -16.52 1.43 -6.60
CA GLU A 444 -15.95 2.64 -7.19
C GLU A 444 -14.42 2.70 -7.04
N TYR A 445 -13.84 1.91 -6.14
CA TYR A 445 -12.40 1.95 -5.82
C TYR A 445 -11.52 1.85 -7.06
N GLU A 446 -11.81 0.91 -7.97
CA GLU A 446 -11.02 0.75 -9.20
C GLU A 446 -11.13 1.94 -10.15
N GLY A 447 -12.28 2.62 -10.15
CA GLY A 447 -12.47 3.87 -10.91
C GLY A 447 -11.59 4.97 -10.35
N GLU A 448 -11.66 5.21 -9.04
CA GLU A 448 -10.85 6.23 -8.35
C GLU A 448 -9.34 5.97 -8.53
N ARG A 449 -8.91 4.72 -8.38
CA ARG A 449 -7.52 4.31 -8.60
C ARG A 449 -7.05 4.54 -10.03
N SER A 450 -7.90 4.23 -11.01
CA SER A 450 -7.59 4.44 -12.41
C SER A 450 -7.42 5.94 -12.72
N VAL A 451 -8.29 6.78 -12.19
CA VAL A 451 -8.17 8.25 -12.32
C VAL A 451 -6.90 8.74 -11.64
N ALA A 452 -6.62 8.29 -10.42
CA ALA A 452 -5.43 8.69 -9.68
C ALA A 452 -4.13 8.36 -10.41
N ILE A 453 -4.03 7.17 -11.04
CA ILE A 453 -2.87 6.80 -11.84
C ILE A 453 -2.70 7.75 -13.03
N GLU A 454 -3.77 8.02 -13.78
CA GLU A 454 -3.73 8.84 -15.00
C GLU A 454 -3.50 10.34 -14.71
N GLU A 455 -3.98 10.85 -13.57
CA GLU A 455 -3.86 12.24 -13.17
C GLU A 455 -2.66 12.51 -12.23
N PHE A 456 -1.89 11.49 -11.86
CA PHE A 456 -0.80 11.57 -10.89
C PHE A 456 -1.26 12.02 -9.50
N THR A 457 -2.48 11.66 -9.09
CA THR A 457 -3.02 12.01 -7.77
C THR A 457 -2.36 11.15 -6.69
N PRO A 458 -1.56 11.74 -5.78
CA PRO A 458 -0.85 10.98 -4.75
C PRO A 458 -1.82 10.42 -3.70
N GLY A 459 -1.36 9.41 -2.95
CA GLY A 459 -2.06 8.87 -1.78
C GLY A 459 -3.25 7.95 -2.06
N ILE A 460 -3.73 7.82 -3.30
CA ILE A 460 -4.86 6.92 -3.62
C ILE A 460 -4.37 5.51 -4.01
N VAL A 461 -3.20 5.43 -4.62
CA VAL A 461 -2.52 4.19 -4.98
C VAL A 461 -1.09 4.20 -4.44
N PRO A 462 -0.48 3.02 -4.19
CA PRO A 462 0.91 2.95 -3.77
C PRO A 462 1.83 3.62 -4.81
N GLN A 463 2.84 4.35 -4.34
CA GLN A 463 3.70 5.15 -5.21
C GLN A 463 4.44 4.33 -6.29
N LEU A 464 4.71 3.04 -6.03
CA LEU A 464 5.33 2.12 -7.00
C LEU A 464 4.45 1.90 -8.24
N GLU A 465 3.12 2.03 -8.15
CA GLU A 465 2.21 1.83 -9.29
C GLU A 465 2.47 2.83 -10.42
N PHE A 466 2.89 4.05 -10.09
CA PHE A 466 3.30 5.05 -11.08
C PHE A 466 4.62 4.66 -11.78
N VAL A 467 5.58 4.08 -11.06
CA VAL A 467 6.80 3.54 -11.68
C VAL A 467 6.44 2.40 -12.64
N LYS A 468 5.54 1.50 -12.22
CA LYS A 468 5.10 0.38 -13.04
C LYS A 468 4.43 0.85 -14.33
N LYS A 469 3.54 1.84 -14.24
CA LYS A 469 2.80 2.39 -15.38
C LYS A 469 3.68 3.21 -16.32
N TYR A 470 4.49 4.14 -15.78
CA TYR A 470 5.16 5.18 -16.58
C TYR A 470 6.63 4.91 -16.86
N LYS A 471 7.24 3.86 -16.27
CA LYS A 471 8.65 3.46 -16.51
C LYS A 471 9.62 4.65 -16.63
N PRO A 472 9.69 5.52 -15.61
CA PRO A 472 10.39 6.80 -15.72
C PRO A 472 11.88 6.61 -15.99
N SER A 473 12.53 7.54 -16.70
CA SER A 473 13.99 7.48 -16.89
C SER A 473 14.74 7.71 -15.58
N VAL A 474 14.23 8.62 -14.73
CA VAL A 474 14.80 9.00 -13.44
C VAL A 474 13.74 9.00 -12.35
N VAL A 475 14.10 8.48 -11.17
CA VAL A 475 13.34 8.60 -9.92
C VAL A 475 14.19 9.30 -8.85
N THR A 476 13.63 10.32 -8.20
CA THR A 476 14.11 10.77 -6.87
C THR A 476 13.23 10.17 -5.79
N LEU A 477 13.83 9.79 -4.68
CA LEU A 477 13.15 9.06 -3.61
C LEU A 477 13.63 9.53 -2.23
N THR A 478 12.71 10.04 -1.40
CA THR A 478 12.87 10.15 0.06
C THR A 478 11.99 9.12 0.74
N GLY A 479 12.28 8.70 1.98
CA GLY A 479 11.43 7.77 2.72
C GLY A 479 12.09 7.26 4.00
N GLY A 480 11.27 6.69 4.90
CA GLY A 480 11.72 6.11 6.17
C GLY A 480 11.58 7.04 7.39
N GLY A 481 11.41 8.35 7.20
CA GLY A 481 11.19 9.30 8.32
C GLY A 481 9.88 9.06 9.07
N ASN A 482 8.79 8.81 8.34
CA ASN A 482 7.48 8.48 8.93
C ASN A 482 7.47 7.09 9.55
N ASP A 483 8.15 6.12 8.93
CA ASP A 483 8.37 4.78 9.48
C ASP A 483 9.16 4.82 10.79
N ALA A 484 10.13 5.74 10.90
CA ALA A 484 10.90 6.02 12.11
C ALA A 484 10.13 6.79 13.18
N GLY A 485 8.92 7.29 12.87
CA GLY A 485 8.10 8.05 13.81
C GLY A 485 8.62 9.46 14.09
N PHE A 486 9.42 10.07 13.21
CA PHE A 486 10.05 11.38 13.46
C PHE A 486 9.04 12.48 13.78
N ALA A 487 7.91 12.55 13.08
CA ALA A 487 6.87 13.53 13.37
C ALA A 487 6.33 13.39 14.80
N ASP A 488 6.14 12.14 15.27
CA ASP A 488 5.65 11.89 16.61
C ASP A 488 6.72 12.16 17.69
N VAL A 489 7.99 11.83 17.42
CA VAL A 489 9.13 12.19 18.28
C VAL A 489 9.22 13.70 18.43
N ILE A 490 9.11 14.44 17.33
CA ILE A 490 9.14 15.90 17.32
C ILE A 490 7.94 16.44 18.09
N ARG A 491 6.72 15.94 17.84
CA ARG A 491 5.52 16.39 18.57
C ARG A 491 5.71 16.22 20.08
N TYR A 492 6.16 15.05 20.50
CA TYR A 492 6.43 14.74 21.90
C TYR A 492 7.52 15.64 22.49
N CYS A 493 8.67 15.77 21.84
CA CYS A 493 9.78 16.57 22.38
C CYS A 493 9.56 18.08 22.30
N ALA A 494 8.81 18.54 21.30
CA ALA A 494 8.44 19.94 21.12
C ALA A 494 7.13 20.28 21.84
N SER A 495 6.61 19.38 22.69
CA SER A 495 5.39 19.62 23.44
C SER A 495 5.60 20.73 24.47
N PRO A 496 4.74 21.76 24.50
CA PRO A 496 4.78 22.82 25.51
C PRO A 496 4.70 22.32 26.96
N GLN A 497 4.12 21.13 27.18
CA GLN A 497 3.93 20.53 28.52
C GLN A 497 5.22 20.06 29.16
N ILE A 498 6.18 19.62 28.33
CA ILE A 498 7.51 19.22 28.79
C ILE A 498 8.27 20.49 29.18
N GLY A 499 8.18 21.52 28.33
CA GLY A 499 8.80 22.83 28.55
C GLY A 499 10.34 22.77 28.62
N GLN A 500 10.99 23.94 28.70
CA GLN A 500 12.45 24.00 28.73
C GLN A 500 13.09 23.47 30.02
N SER A 501 12.32 23.34 31.11
CA SER A 501 12.81 22.88 32.42
C SER A 501 12.82 21.36 32.58
N ASN A 502 12.24 20.62 31.63
CA ASN A 502 12.26 19.17 31.58
C ASN A 502 12.76 18.72 30.18
N THR A 503 12.90 17.41 29.99
CA THR A 503 13.42 16.84 28.75
C THR A 503 12.60 15.61 28.34
N CYS A 504 12.27 15.49 27.06
CA CYS A 504 11.52 14.36 26.53
C CYS A 504 12.29 13.03 26.68
N SER A 505 11.57 11.92 26.79
CA SER A 505 12.17 10.59 27.04
C SER A 505 13.26 10.20 26.04
N TYR A 506 13.15 10.55 24.75
CA TYR A 506 14.19 10.22 23.76
C TYR A 506 15.52 10.95 23.97
N ALA A 507 15.51 12.06 24.71
CA ALA A 507 16.71 12.84 25.03
C ALA A 507 17.25 12.59 26.44
N LYS A 508 16.52 11.85 27.31
CA LYS A 508 16.96 11.54 28.69
C LYS A 508 16.97 10.06 29.07
N ASP A 509 16.23 9.19 28.38
CA ASP A 509 16.11 7.75 28.67
C ASP A 509 16.81 6.91 27.58
N ASP A 510 17.77 6.09 28.01
CA ASP A 510 18.58 5.26 27.11
C ASP A 510 17.76 4.22 26.34
N LYS A 511 16.66 3.70 26.92
CA LYS A 511 15.81 2.70 26.26
C LYS A 511 14.96 3.33 25.18
N ALA A 512 14.34 4.48 25.47
CA ALA A 512 13.58 5.23 24.46
C ALA A 512 14.50 5.59 23.29
N LEU A 513 15.70 6.14 23.56
CA LEU A 513 16.68 6.46 22.53
C LEU A 513 17.12 5.22 21.73
N ALA A 514 17.36 4.08 22.39
CA ALA A 514 17.72 2.84 21.71
C ALA A 514 16.59 2.29 20.82
N SER A 515 15.33 2.42 21.24
CA SER A 515 14.16 2.05 20.44
C SER A 515 14.08 2.87 19.17
N LEU A 516 14.24 4.20 19.26
CA LEU A 516 14.21 5.08 18.10
C LEU A 516 15.37 4.82 17.13
N LYS A 517 16.60 4.62 17.65
CA LYS A 517 17.72 4.17 16.82
C LYS A 517 17.41 2.86 16.09
N SER A 518 16.75 1.92 16.77
CA SER A 518 16.36 0.65 16.17
C SER A 518 15.34 0.84 15.03
N THR A 519 14.34 1.71 15.22
CA THR A 519 13.37 2.04 14.16
C THR A 519 14.04 2.72 12.95
N ILE A 520 15.03 3.59 13.17
CA ILE A 520 15.84 4.18 12.08
C ILE A 520 16.65 3.08 11.37
N TYR A 521 17.31 2.19 12.11
CA TYR A 521 18.11 1.12 11.52
C TYR A 521 17.27 0.10 10.73
N ASN A 522 16.04 -0.16 11.16
CA ASN A 522 15.12 -1.03 10.44
C ASN A 522 14.76 -0.49 9.03
N GLN A 523 14.94 0.82 8.77
CA GLN A 523 14.73 1.41 7.44
C GLN A 523 15.73 0.93 6.39
N TYR A 524 16.90 0.41 6.80
CA TYR A 524 17.88 -0.15 5.88
C TYR A 524 17.24 -1.22 4.98
N ALA A 525 16.51 -2.15 5.60
CA ALA A 525 15.91 -3.25 4.88
C ALA A 525 14.66 -2.80 4.08
N GLY A 526 13.82 -1.93 4.66
CA GLY A 526 12.64 -1.37 3.98
C GLY A 526 13.02 -0.64 2.68
N MET A 527 13.97 0.30 2.76
CA MET A 527 14.43 1.05 1.58
C MET A 527 15.14 0.17 0.55
N THR A 528 15.92 -0.82 0.99
CA THR A 528 16.53 -1.81 0.08
C THR A 528 15.46 -2.57 -0.70
N ASN A 529 14.36 -2.97 -0.06
CA ASN A 529 13.24 -3.64 -0.72
C ASN A 529 12.54 -2.72 -1.73
N LEU A 530 12.25 -1.48 -1.34
CA LEU A 530 11.65 -0.48 -2.22
C LEU A 530 12.49 -0.26 -3.49
N ILE A 531 13.81 -0.06 -3.36
CA ILE A 531 14.71 0.11 -4.51
C ILE A 531 14.72 -1.14 -5.40
N SER A 532 14.73 -2.34 -4.80
CA SER A 532 14.64 -3.58 -5.55
C SER A 532 13.33 -3.68 -6.34
N ARG A 533 12.20 -3.25 -5.76
CA ARG A 533 10.89 -3.24 -6.42
C ARG A 533 10.82 -2.23 -7.54
N ILE A 534 11.35 -1.02 -7.35
CA ILE A 534 11.45 0.00 -8.42
C ILE A 534 12.26 -0.53 -9.60
N ARG A 535 13.41 -1.18 -9.35
CA ARG A 535 14.23 -1.79 -10.42
C ARG A 535 13.55 -2.95 -11.13
N ASN A 536 12.82 -3.78 -10.39
CA ASN A 536 12.05 -4.86 -10.99
C ASN A 536 10.92 -4.30 -11.87
N ALA A 537 10.24 -3.26 -11.41
CA ALA A 537 9.20 -2.57 -12.15
C ALA A 537 9.74 -1.83 -13.37
N SER A 538 10.90 -1.18 -13.26
CA SER A 538 11.51 -0.38 -14.33
C SER A 538 13.04 -0.49 -14.31
N PRO A 539 13.61 -1.52 -14.98
CA PRO A 539 15.04 -1.85 -14.89
C PRO A 539 16.00 -0.78 -15.41
N LEU A 540 15.54 0.09 -16.30
CA LEU A 540 16.34 1.17 -16.88
C LEU A 540 16.28 2.47 -16.08
N THR A 541 15.42 2.56 -15.06
CA THR A 541 15.25 3.76 -14.24
C THR A 541 16.49 4.01 -13.38
N LYS A 542 17.05 5.22 -13.48
CA LYS A 542 18.08 5.71 -12.55
C LYS A 542 17.41 6.20 -11.28
N ILE A 543 17.92 5.76 -10.12
CA ILE A 543 17.33 6.05 -8.82
C ILE A 543 18.29 6.93 -8.01
N TYR A 544 17.77 8.03 -7.47
CA TYR A 544 18.45 8.95 -6.57
C TYR A 544 17.74 8.94 -5.21
N VAL A 545 18.37 8.35 -4.20
CA VAL A 545 17.91 8.41 -2.81
C VAL A 545 18.32 9.77 -2.25
N VAL A 546 17.34 10.63 -1.95
CA VAL A 546 17.58 11.96 -1.39
C VAL A 546 17.54 11.85 0.14
N GLY A 547 18.55 12.39 0.82
CA GLY A 547 18.57 12.43 2.28
C GLY A 547 17.61 13.46 2.88
N TYR A 548 17.56 13.57 4.20
CA TYR A 548 16.84 14.63 4.91
C TYR A 548 17.78 15.79 5.27
N PRO A 549 17.34 17.05 5.17
CA PRO A 549 18.11 18.20 5.64
C PRO A 549 18.09 18.29 7.18
N GLN A 550 19.11 18.87 7.78
CA GLN A 550 19.04 19.37 9.14
C GLN A 550 18.05 20.52 9.19
N PHE A 551 16.95 20.34 9.92
CA PHE A 551 15.88 21.34 10.06
C PHE A 551 15.99 22.18 11.34
N VAL A 552 16.87 21.77 12.27
CA VAL A 552 17.20 22.51 13.50
C VAL A 552 18.71 22.75 13.58
N ALA A 553 19.12 23.97 13.90
CA ALA A 553 20.53 24.35 14.10
C ALA A 553 21.02 23.99 15.51
N GLU A 554 22.31 23.64 15.63
CA GLU A 554 22.95 23.22 16.89
C GLU A 554 22.92 24.27 18.00
N ARG A 555 22.97 25.56 17.61
CA ARG A 555 22.66 26.74 18.43
C ARG A 555 22.68 27.99 17.55
N GLY A 556 21.59 28.75 17.57
CA GLY A 556 21.58 30.11 17.06
C GLY A 556 22.35 31.06 17.96
N ARG A 557 22.76 32.20 17.39
CA ARG A 557 23.30 33.35 18.15
C ARG A 557 22.27 33.92 19.16
N PHE A 558 21.00 33.57 18.97
CA PHE A 558 19.85 33.83 19.83
C PHE A 558 19.26 32.47 20.20
N GLY A 559 18.87 32.26 21.46
CA GLY A 559 18.35 30.96 21.93
C GLY A 559 17.21 30.42 21.06
N CYS A 560 17.02 29.11 21.08
CA CYS A 560 15.94 28.50 20.32
C CYS A 560 14.58 28.85 20.98
N GLY A 561 13.92 29.88 20.45
CA GLY A 561 12.68 30.45 20.98
C GLY A 561 11.42 29.70 20.55
N LEU A 562 10.27 30.35 20.67
CA LEU A 562 8.94 29.75 20.41
C LEU A 562 8.83 29.16 19.01
N ASN A 563 9.57 29.70 18.02
CA ASN A 563 9.49 29.24 16.64
C ASN A 563 9.92 27.78 16.44
N ALA A 564 10.75 27.22 17.33
CA ALA A 564 11.08 25.80 17.34
C ALA A 564 10.39 25.06 18.50
N ALA A 565 9.23 25.57 18.95
CA ALA A 565 8.39 24.97 19.97
C ALA A 565 9.15 24.59 21.26
N MET A 566 10.02 25.51 21.72
CA MET A 566 10.67 25.44 23.04
C MET A 566 11.62 24.26 23.27
N LEU A 567 12.13 23.60 22.21
CA LEU A 567 13.12 22.53 22.34
C LEU A 567 14.35 22.96 23.14
N ASN A 568 14.75 22.14 24.12
CA ASN A 568 15.96 22.35 24.91
C ASN A 568 17.23 21.84 24.18
N SER A 569 18.42 22.08 24.75
CA SER A 569 19.68 21.69 24.08
C SER A 569 19.84 20.18 23.88
N ALA A 570 19.39 19.36 24.83
CA ALA A 570 19.51 17.90 24.73
C ALA A 570 18.58 17.34 23.65
N GLU A 571 17.37 17.90 23.53
CA GLU A 571 16.42 17.55 22.47
C GLU A 571 16.92 17.96 21.10
N ILE A 572 17.48 19.17 20.96
CA ILE A 572 18.08 19.63 19.71
C ILE A 572 19.22 18.70 19.27
N GLU A 573 20.13 18.35 20.18
CA GLU A 573 21.22 17.42 19.90
C GLU A 573 20.69 16.05 19.47
N THR A 574 19.69 15.54 20.18
CA THR A 574 19.03 14.26 19.93
C THR A 574 18.39 14.24 18.54
N ILE A 575 17.59 15.25 18.19
CA ILE A 575 16.93 15.40 16.88
C ILE A 575 17.95 15.49 15.74
N ARG A 576 19.00 16.31 15.91
CA ARG A 576 20.05 16.47 14.89
C ARG A 576 20.79 15.15 14.65
N ASN A 577 21.12 14.43 15.71
CA ASN A 577 21.76 13.12 15.62
C ASN A 577 20.87 12.10 14.91
N MET A 578 19.55 12.15 15.07
CA MET A 578 18.62 11.24 14.38
C MET A 578 18.58 11.49 12.87
N VAL A 579 18.65 12.75 12.43
CA VAL A 579 18.76 13.08 11.00
C VAL A 579 20.07 12.53 10.43
N VAL A 580 21.18 12.65 11.16
CA VAL A 580 22.48 12.07 10.76
C VAL A 580 22.38 10.55 10.62
N GLU A 581 21.82 9.86 11.63
CA GLU A 581 21.67 8.41 11.62
C GLU A 581 20.77 7.92 10.48
N MET A 582 19.65 8.61 10.22
CA MET A 582 18.78 8.30 9.08
C MET A 582 19.52 8.44 7.74
N ASN A 583 20.23 9.56 7.55
CA ASN A 583 21.01 9.79 6.34
C ASN A 583 22.15 8.77 6.18
N ASN A 584 22.74 8.29 7.28
CA ASN A 584 23.74 7.22 7.26
C ASN A 584 23.13 5.89 6.77
N VAL A 585 21.93 5.54 7.26
CA VAL A 585 21.18 4.36 6.78
C VAL A 585 20.86 4.50 5.29
N LEU A 586 20.27 5.62 4.87
CA LEU A 586 19.89 5.87 3.46
C LEU A 586 21.11 5.85 2.52
N TRP A 587 22.23 6.41 2.95
CA TRP A 587 23.48 6.36 2.21
C TRP A 587 23.99 4.93 2.04
N LEU A 588 23.98 4.12 3.10
CA LEU A 588 24.43 2.74 3.00
C LEU A 588 23.50 1.92 2.11
N VAL A 589 22.19 2.11 2.20
CA VAL A 589 21.22 1.49 1.29
C VAL A 589 21.54 1.85 -0.17
N ALA A 590 21.76 3.13 -0.46
CA ALA A 590 22.08 3.57 -1.81
C ALA A 590 23.37 2.90 -2.31
N LYS A 591 24.41 2.88 -1.48
CA LYS A 591 25.70 2.23 -1.79
C LYS A 591 25.54 0.73 -2.04
N ASP A 592 24.87 0.00 -1.16
CA ASP A 592 24.78 -1.46 -1.21
C ASP A 592 23.82 -1.95 -2.30
N THR A 593 22.83 -1.13 -2.66
CA THR A 593 22.00 -1.38 -3.86
C THR A 593 22.66 -0.87 -5.13
N GLY A 594 23.69 -0.01 -5.08
CA GLY A 594 24.31 0.58 -6.26
C GLY A 594 23.45 1.64 -6.94
N VAL A 595 22.61 2.35 -6.17
CA VAL A 595 21.96 3.60 -6.60
C VAL A 595 22.69 4.79 -5.98
N GLN A 596 22.27 6.02 -6.31
CA GLN A 596 22.97 7.21 -5.87
C GLN A 596 22.31 7.85 -4.65
N PHE A 597 23.11 8.29 -3.68
CA PHE A 597 22.64 9.07 -2.54
C PHE A 597 22.91 10.57 -2.79
N VAL A 598 21.86 11.37 -2.74
CA VAL A 598 21.94 12.83 -2.81
C VAL A 598 21.88 13.38 -1.39
N ASP A 599 23.05 13.72 -0.88
CA ASP A 599 23.18 14.27 0.46
C ASP A 599 22.72 15.73 0.51
N ILE A 600 21.63 16.03 1.21
CA ILE A 600 21.12 17.40 1.39
C ILE A 600 21.15 17.86 2.85
N GLU A 601 21.88 17.16 3.73
CA GLU A 601 21.88 17.38 5.17
C GLU A 601 22.14 18.85 5.54
N ASN A 602 23.08 19.48 4.84
CA ASN A 602 23.49 20.87 5.10
C ASN A 602 22.84 21.89 4.14
N SER A 603 21.88 21.48 3.32
CA SER A 603 21.26 22.36 2.31
C SER A 603 20.55 23.58 2.92
N LEU A 604 20.15 23.50 4.19
CA LEU A 604 19.41 24.54 4.91
C LEU A 604 20.26 25.31 5.94
N GLU A 605 21.58 25.17 5.90
CA GLU A 605 22.49 25.88 6.81
C GLU A 605 22.25 27.39 6.83
N GLY A 606 22.09 27.94 8.03
CA GLY A 606 21.87 29.37 8.27
C GLY A 606 20.41 29.83 8.14
N GLY A 607 19.48 28.94 7.77
CA GLY A 607 18.04 29.22 7.77
C GLY A 607 17.19 28.12 8.40
N GLN A 608 17.81 27.17 9.11
CA GLN A 608 17.11 26.20 9.96
C GLN A 608 16.33 26.87 11.10
N LEU A 609 15.42 26.13 11.74
CA LEU A 609 14.93 26.48 13.07
C LEU A 609 16.10 26.58 14.06
N CYS A 610 16.00 27.49 15.04
CA CYS A 610 17.14 27.97 15.84
C CYS A 610 18.28 28.65 15.06
N GLY A 611 18.30 28.63 13.73
CA GLY A 611 19.34 29.23 12.88
C GLY A 611 18.92 30.53 12.17
N GLY A 612 17.70 31.00 12.41
CA GLY A 612 17.07 32.14 11.72
C GLY A 612 15.70 31.81 11.13
N GLY A 613 15.43 30.52 10.89
CA GLY A 613 14.12 30.00 10.48
C GLY A 613 13.70 30.33 9.04
N GLU A 614 14.54 31.00 8.25
CA GLU A 614 14.20 31.47 6.89
C GLU A 614 13.71 30.35 5.96
N TYR A 615 14.25 29.13 6.11
CA TYR A 615 13.98 27.99 5.21
C TYR A 615 12.97 26.99 5.76
N MET A 616 12.50 27.19 6.99
CA MET A 616 11.67 26.23 7.71
C MET A 616 10.36 26.86 8.13
N THR A 617 9.30 26.07 8.18
CA THR A 617 8.05 26.46 8.83
C THR A 617 8.12 26.08 10.30
N GLY A 618 8.20 27.10 11.16
CA GLY A 618 8.15 26.95 12.62
C GLY A 618 6.80 27.32 13.20
N LEU A 619 6.68 27.26 14.52
CA LEU A 619 5.42 27.55 15.24
C LEU A 619 4.87 28.96 14.96
N LEU A 620 5.74 29.95 14.78
CA LEU A 620 5.31 31.33 14.53
C LEU A 620 4.71 31.50 13.13
N ASN A 621 5.18 30.71 12.16
CA ASN A 621 4.69 30.73 10.78
C ASN A 621 3.43 29.88 10.60
N ALA A 622 3.37 28.73 11.30
CA ALA A 622 2.23 27.84 11.27
C ALA A 622 1.03 28.39 12.08
N GLY A 623 1.30 29.12 13.17
CA GLY A 623 0.29 29.50 14.15
C GLY A 623 -0.18 28.31 15.00
N LEU A 624 -1.21 28.51 15.81
CA LEU A 624 -1.80 27.49 16.69
C LEU A 624 -2.90 26.65 16.05
N SER A 625 -3.30 26.94 14.81
CA SER A 625 -4.41 26.22 14.17
C SER A 625 -4.04 24.75 13.98
N LYS A 626 -5.00 23.84 14.28
CA LYS A 626 -4.77 22.39 14.16
C LYS A 626 -4.37 22.01 12.72
N GLU A 627 -4.90 22.72 11.73
CA GLU A 627 -4.64 22.53 10.30
C GLU A 627 -3.17 22.80 9.89
N ASN A 628 -2.52 23.82 10.46
CA ASN A 628 -1.16 24.19 10.05
C ASN A 628 -0.07 23.51 10.88
N ARG A 629 -0.41 22.80 11.96
CA ARG A 629 0.60 22.14 12.81
C ARG A 629 1.36 21.02 12.08
N SER A 630 0.78 20.40 11.06
CA SER A 630 1.48 19.41 10.22
C SER A 630 2.67 20.02 9.47
N ALA A 631 2.57 21.31 9.13
CA ALA A 631 3.59 22.05 8.39
C ALA A 631 4.81 22.42 9.24
N MET A 632 4.71 22.30 10.57
CA MET A 632 5.83 22.59 11.47
C MET A 632 7.01 21.66 11.19
N PHE A 633 8.22 22.19 11.36
CA PHE A 633 9.49 21.49 11.13
C PHE A 633 9.74 21.06 9.67
N HIS A 634 8.89 21.44 8.72
CA HIS A 634 9.08 21.16 7.31
C HIS A 634 9.65 22.36 6.54
N PRO A 635 10.43 22.13 5.46
CA PRO A 635 10.94 23.20 4.63
C PRO A 635 9.81 24.03 4.01
N ASN A 636 9.93 25.36 4.04
CA ASN A 636 9.02 26.22 3.28
C ASN A 636 9.49 26.33 1.81
N SER A 637 8.80 27.11 0.97
CA SER A 637 9.21 27.32 -0.44
C SER A 637 10.67 27.80 -0.62
N ALA A 638 11.20 28.61 0.30
CA ALA A 638 12.61 29.03 0.26
C ALA A 638 13.54 27.86 0.61
N GLY A 639 13.17 27.02 1.58
CA GLY A 639 13.87 25.79 1.90
C GLY A 639 13.89 24.79 0.74
N HIS A 640 12.75 24.56 0.08
CA HIS A 640 12.71 23.72 -1.12
C HIS A 640 13.58 24.26 -2.26
N SER A 641 13.67 25.59 -2.41
CA SER A 641 14.58 26.21 -3.37
C SER A 641 16.06 25.92 -3.06
N ARG A 642 16.45 25.92 -1.78
CA ARG A 642 17.80 25.53 -1.33
C ARG A 642 18.09 24.06 -1.54
N MET A 643 17.11 23.19 -1.23
CA MET A 643 17.20 21.76 -1.48
C MET A 643 17.37 21.47 -2.97
N ALA A 644 16.52 22.03 -3.84
CA ALA A 644 16.60 21.86 -5.29
C ALA A 644 17.96 22.34 -5.85
N SER A 645 18.48 23.47 -5.36
CA SER A 645 19.80 23.97 -5.75
C SER A 645 20.92 22.99 -5.36
N THR A 646 20.88 22.45 -4.13
CA THR A 646 21.86 21.47 -3.65
C THR A 646 21.77 20.16 -4.42
N ILE A 647 20.56 19.68 -4.70
CA ILE A 647 20.34 18.45 -5.48
C ILE A 647 20.87 18.65 -6.89
N LYS A 648 20.59 19.78 -7.53
CA LYS A 648 21.14 20.12 -8.86
C LYS A 648 22.66 20.15 -8.87
N GLU A 649 23.30 20.74 -7.86
CA GLU A 649 24.77 20.78 -7.78
C GLU A 649 25.37 19.37 -7.69
N LYS A 650 24.69 18.47 -6.98
CA LYS A 650 25.14 17.08 -6.80
C LYS A 650 24.76 16.19 -8.00
N ALA A 651 23.62 16.44 -8.64
CA ALA A 651 23.10 15.74 -9.81
C ALA A 651 22.92 16.73 -10.98
N THR A 652 24.03 16.98 -11.69
CA THR A 652 24.20 18.14 -12.59
C THR A 652 23.40 18.07 -13.89
N ASN A 653 23.22 16.88 -14.46
CA ASN A 653 22.34 16.68 -15.62
C ASN A 653 21.38 15.52 -15.36
N PHE A 654 20.24 15.60 -16.01
CA PHE A 654 19.23 14.55 -16.07
C PHE A 654 19.86 13.20 -16.43
N GLY A 655 19.99 12.31 -15.43
CA GLY A 655 20.55 10.98 -15.60
C GLY A 655 22.08 10.87 -15.63
N ASP A 656 22.86 11.92 -15.40
CA ASP A 656 24.31 11.77 -15.22
C ASP A 656 24.65 11.28 -13.80
N ASP A 657 25.82 10.65 -13.65
CA ASP A 657 26.32 10.22 -12.35
C ASP A 657 26.64 11.43 -11.44
N ILE A 658 26.22 11.35 -10.16
CA ILE A 658 26.57 12.38 -9.15
C ILE A 658 28.09 12.59 -9.12
N ILE A 659 28.50 13.87 -9.13
CA ILE A 659 29.90 14.26 -9.04
C ILE A 659 30.32 14.12 -7.58
N SER A 660 30.88 12.95 -7.24
CA SER A 660 31.49 12.58 -5.96
C SER A 660 30.48 12.21 -4.85
N PRO A 661 30.38 10.92 -4.45
CA PRO A 661 29.55 10.53 -3.31
C PRO A 661 30.13 11.12 -2.03
N THR A 662 29.31 11.82 -1.23
CA THR A 662 29.68 12.11 0.16
C THR A 662 29.94 10.78 0.86
N VAL A 663 31.12 10.56 1.43
CA VAL A 663 31.36 9.37 2.25
C VAL A 663 30.81 9.66 3.65
N ARG A 664 29.93 8.79 4.14
CA ARG A 664 29.39 8.86 5.49
C ARG A 664 29.99 7.77 6.36
N GLU A 665 30.18 8.08 7.64
CA GLU A 665 30.53 7.07 8.64
C GLU A 665 29.26 6.27 8.97
N THR A 666 29.26 4.99 8.64
CA THR A 666 28.09 4.13 8.86
C THR A 666 28.48 2.85 9.57
N LYS A 667 27.49 2.22 10.19
CA LYS A 667 27.62 0.83 10.63
C LYS A 667 27.70 -0.11 9.43
N SER A 668 28.08 -1.35 9.68
CA SER A 668 27.98 -2.41 8.68
C SER A 668 26.51 -2.77 8.39
N ALA A 669 26.21 -3.25 7.18
CA ALA A 669 24.86 -3.73 6.85
C ALA A 669 24.37 -4.81 7.83
N SER A 670 25.26 -5.70 8.28
CA SER A 670 24.95 -6.71 9.28
C SER A 670 24.48 -6.13 10.61
N GLU A 671 25.07 -5.01 11.06
CA GLU A 671 24.65 -4.36 12.31
C GLU A 671 23.24 -3.79 12.19
N TYR A 672 22.91 -3.11 11.08
CA TYR A 672 21.55 -2.59 10.86
C TYR A 672 20.52 -3.72 10.75
N ILE A 673 20.86 -4.80 10.03
CA ILE A 673 19.99 -5.98 9.90
C ILE A 673 19.78 -6.70 11.24
N SER A 674 20.78 -6.72 12.10
CA SER A 674 20.70 -7.34 13.44
C SER A 674 20.05 -6.46 14.51
N SER A 675 19.69 -5.22 14.17
CA SER A 675 19.03 -4.31 15.10
C SER A 675 17.70 -4.92 15.56
N PRO A 676 17.35 -4.80 16.86
CA PRO A 676 16.04 -5.22 17.35
C PRO A 676 14.92 -4.63 16.48
N THR A 677 13.85 -5.40 16.34
CA THR A 677 12.71 -4.95 15.54
C THR A 677 11.91 -3.94 16.37
N SER A 678 11.82 -2.70 15.90
CA SER A 678 11.03 -1.67 16.56
C SER A 678 10.23 -0.87 15.57
N ALA A 679 8.94 -0.69 15.83
CA ALA A 679 8.00 -0.07 14.90
C ALA A 679 6.97 0.82 15.60
N ARG A 680 6.67 1.96 14.98
CA ARG A 680 5.54 2.82 15.35
C ARG A 680 4.25 2.24 14.80
N VAL A 681 3.31 1.86 15.66
CA VAL A 681 2.01 1.29 15.27
C VAL A 681 0.90 1.91 16.11
N ASP A 682 -0.32 1.92 15.60
CA ASP A 682 -1.47 2.43 16.34
C ASP A 682 -1.99 1.33 17.30
N LEU A 683 -1.52 1.39 18.55
CA LEU A 683 -1.81 0.40 19.59
C LEU A 683 -3.10 0.68 20.36
N VAL A 684 -3.46 1.95 20.45
CA VAL A 684 -4.58 2.47 21.21
C VAL A 684 -5.42 3.33 20.29
N SER A 685 -6.73 3.12 20.34
CA SER A 685 -7.72 3.89 19.61
C SER A 685 -8.59 4.70 20.58
N GLY A 686 -8.90 5.94 20.21
CA GLY A 686 -9.76 6.83 21.01
C GLY A 686 -9.00 7.72 21.98
N GLU A 687 -9.74 8.63 22.62
CA GLU A 687 -9.20 9.57 23.60
C GLU A 687 -8.96 8.88 24.95
N LEU A 688 -7.87 9.24 25.60
CA LEU A 688 -7.47 8.69 26.90
C LEU A 688 -7.58 9.77 27.96
N TYR A 689 -8.08 9.40 29.13
CA TYR A 689 -8.23 10.29 30.28
C TYR A 689 -7.74 9.59 31.55
N LYS A 690 -7.27 10.34 32.56
CA LYS A 690 -6.73 9.76 33.81
C LYS A 690 -7.64 8.69 34.47
N ASP A 691 -8.95 8.88 34.42
CA ASP A 691 -9.91 7.95 35.03
C ASP A 691 -10.46 6.88 34.05
N SER A 692 -9.96 6.85 32.81
CA SER A 692 -10.40 5.89 31.79
C SER A 692 -9.50 4.66 31.72
N LYS A 693 -10.02 3.61 31.09
CA LYS A 693 -9.22 2.45 30.70
C LYS A 693 -8.52 2.71 29.38
N MET A 694 -7.29 2.22 29.27
CA MET A 694 -6.53 2.17 28.03
C MET A 694 -6.69 0.77 27.42
N SER A 695 -7.43 0.69 26.30
CA SER A 695 -7.53 -0.52 25.49
C SER A 695 -6.37 -0.58 24.51
N ILE A 696 -5.49 -1.57 24.68
CA ILE A 696 -4.31 -1.80 23.87
C ILE A 696 -4.56 -2.99 22.95
N SER A 697 -4.25 -2.83 21.67
CA SER A 697 -4.31 -3.91 20.67
C SER A 697 -3.10 -3.87 19.73
N ALA A 698 -2.54 -5.04 19.42
CA ALA A 698 -1.58 -5.22 18.34
C ALA A 698 -2.04 -6.35 17.43
N SER A 699 -1.95 -6.14 16.11
CA SER A 699 -2.41 -7.08 15.09
C SER A 699 -1.69 -8.44 15.17
N PRO A 700 -2.24 -9.52 14.57
CA PRO A 700 -1.50 -10.77 14.38
C PRO A 700 -0.11 -10.54 13.78
N VAL A 701 0.83 -11.42 14.10
CA VAL A 701 2.26 -11.35 13.72
C VAL A 701 3.08 -10.25 14.39
N SER A 702 2.48 -9.40 15.21
CA SER A 702 3.17 -8.38 16.00
C SER A 702 4.22 -8.98 16.94
N PHE A 703 3.87 -10.08 17.61
CA PHE A 703 4.72 -10.79 18.55
C PHE A 703 4.75 -12.29 18.26
N GLY A 704 5.67 -13.01 18.88
CA GLY A 704 5.74 -14.46 18.85
C GLY A 704 4.62 -15.09 19.69
N PRO A 705 4.20 -16.32 19.36
CA PRO A 705 3.09 -16.98 20.02
C PRO A 705 3.36 -17.21 21.51
N ASN A 706 2.38 -16.92 22.35
CA ASN A 706 2.44 -17.12 23.81
C ASN A 706 3.58 -16.36 24.51
N THR A 707 4.16 -15.35 23.87
CA THR A 707 5.19 -14.51 24.50
C THR A 707 4.56 -13.56 25.51
N ILE A 708 5.33 -13.21 26.54
CA ILE A 708 4.94 -12.17 27.49
C ILE A 708 5.34 -10.82 26.91
N VAL A 709 4.33 -9.97 26.72
CA VAL A 709 4.46 -8.60 26.25
C VAL A 709 4.28 -7.65 27.44
N THR A 710 5.29 -6.85 27.74
CA THR A 710 5.25 -5.84 28.79
C THR A 710 4.80 -4.51 28.20
N ALA A 711 3.76 -3.89 28.78
CA ALA A 711 3.30 -2.56 28.42
C ALA A 711 3.86 -1.52 29.42
N THR A 712 4.53 -0.49 28.91
CA THR A 712 5.16 0.57 29.70
C THR A 712 4.85 1.94 29.09
N VAL A 713 4.49 2.91 29.92
CA VAL A 713 4.34 4.33 29.54
C VAL A 713 5.59 5.09 29.96
N PHE A 714 6.13 5.91 29.06
CA PHE A 714 7.36 6.67 29.22
C PHE A 714 7.08 8.18 29.30
N SER A 715 7.29 8.71 30.50
CA SER A 715 7.53 10.12 30.84
C SER A 715 8.45 10.16 32.07
N GLU A 716 7.99 9.48 33.13
CA GLU A 716 8.78 8.63 34.02
C GLU A 716 8.34 7.18 33.74
N PRO A 717 9.25 6.19 33.61
CA PRO A 717 8.85 4.84 33.20
C PRO A 717 7.86 4.17 34.18
N VAL A 718 6.63 3.92 33.73
CA VAL A 718 5.55 3.26 34.49
C VAL A 718 5.11 1.99 33.78
N LYS A 719 5.30 0.83 34.43
CA LYS A 719 4.82 -0.46 33.92
C LYS A 719 3.31 -0.60 34.15
N LEU A 720 2.54 -0.69 33.07
CA LEU A 720 1.08 -0.92 33.13
C LEU A 720 0.76 -2.38 33.47
N GLY A 721 1.50 -3.32 32.88
CA GLY A 721 1.31 -4.75 33.12
C GLY A 721 1.97 -5.64 32.08
N GLU A 722 1.60 -6.92 32.13
CA GLU A 722 2.06 -7.96 31.20
C GLU A 722 0.87 -8.62 30.52
N ILE A 723 1.01 -8.92 29.24
CA ILE A 723 -0.01 -9.51 28.37
C ILE A 723 0.60 -10.74 27.72
N ILE A 724 -0.17 -11.81 27.54
CA ILE A 724 0.30 -12.98 26.79
C ILE A 724 -0.22 -12.86 25.36
N ALA A 725 0.69 -12.86 24.38
CA ALA A 725 0.31 -12.86 22.97
C ALA A 725 -0.42 -14.16 22.60
N THR A 726 -1.42 -14.06 21.72
CA THR A 726 -2.17 -15.22 21.20
C THR A 726 -1.28 -16.14 20.37
N ASP A 727 -1.81 -17.30 19.97
CA ASP A 727 -1.08 -18.27 19.13
C ASP A 727 -0.70 -17.72 17.74
N ASP A 728 -1.37 -16.67 17.27
CA ASP A 728 -1.06 -15.93 16.05
C ASP A 728 -0.34 -14.60 16.31
N GLY A 729 0.14 -14.37 17.53
CA GLY A 729 1.01 -13.25 17.86
C GLY A 729 0.30 -11.91 18.09
N ALA A 730 -1.04 -11.90 18.11
CA ALA A 730 -1.83 -10.72 18.42
C ALA A 730 -1.84 -10.44 19.94
N VAL A 731 -2.11 -9.19 20.29
CA VAL A 731 -2.23 -8.74 21.67
C VAL A 731 -3.52 -7.95 21.81
N THR A 732 -4.29 -8.19 22.88
CA THR A 732 -5.41 -7.33 23.27
C THR A 732 -5.50 -7.30 24.78
N ALA A 733 -5.52 -6.11 25.37
CA ALA A 733 -5.64 -5.92 26.82
C ALA A 733 -6.30 -4.59 27.16
N GLU A 734 -6.80 -4.48 28.38
CA GLU A 734 -7.25 -3.22 28.96
C GLU A 734 -6.51 -2.97 30.28
N PHE A 735 -5.96 -1.78 30.44
CA PHE A 735 -5.31 -1.34 31.68
C PHE A 735 -6.00 -0.10 32.24
N ASP A 736 -6.06 0.01 33.56
CA ASP A 736 -6.34 1.28 34.21
C ASP A 736 -5.10 2.18 34.07
N ILE A 737 -5.30 3.47 33.75
CA ILE A 737 -4.20 4.44 33.68
C ILE A 737 -3.80 4.79 35.13
N PRO A 738 -2.55 4.50 35.57
CA PRO A 738 -2.15 4.77 36.94
C PRO A 738 -2.11 6.28 37.25
N ASP A 739 -2.49 6.69 38.47
CA ASP A 739 -2.48 8.10 38.91
C ASP A 739 -1.14 8.84 38.71
N VAL A 740 -0.03 8.08 38.68
CA VAL A 740 1.33 8.59 38.44
C VAL A 740 1.57 9.03 36.99
N VAL A 741 0.75 8.57 36.05
CA VAL A 741 0.74 9.06 34.66
C VAL A 741 -0.01 10.39 34.67
N GLU A 742 0.74 11.47 34.57
CA GLU A 742 0.17 12.83 34.51
C GLU A 742 -0.60 13.09 33.22
N ALA A 743 -1.34 14.20 33.15
CA ALA A 743 -1.96 14.62 31.90
C ALA A 743 -0.89 15.19 30.95
N GLY A 744 -0.99 14.90 29.66
CA GLY A 744 -0.06 15.34 28.63
C GLY A 744 0.32 14.24 27.65
N GLU A 745 1.39 14.48 26.90
CA GLU A 745 1.90 13.50 25.94
C GLU A 745 2.86 12.48 26.58
N HIS A 746 2.73 11.22 26.18
CA HIS A 746 3.55 10.11 26.64
C HIS A 746 3.89 9.15 25.49
N LEU A 747 4.93 8.36 25.70
CA LEU A 747 5.29 7.25 24.81
C LEU A 747 4.83 5.92 25.43
N LEU A 748 3.91 5.22 24.78
CA LEU A 748 3.54 3.84 25.13
C LEU A 748 4.44 2.87 24.36
N MET A 749 5.05 1.91 25.07
CA MET A 749 5.85 0.84 24.49
C MET A 749 5.35 -0.52 24.93
N LEU A 750 5.23 -1.43 23.98
CA LEU A 750 4.97 -2.85 24.15
C LEU A 750 6.24 -3.62 23.78
N GLU A 751 6.85 -4.25 24.78
CA GLU A 751 8.08 -5.00 24.63
C GLU A 751 7.79 -6.50 24.77
N GLY A 752 8.11 -7.27 23.74
CA GLY A 752 7.93 -8.71 23.71
C GLY A 752 9.01 -9.39 22.89
N GLN A 753 8.72 -10.60 22.44
CA GLN A 753 9.59 -11.32 21.51
C GLN A 753 8.85 -11.60 20.22
N SER A 754 9.56 -11.68 19.10
CA SER A 754 9.04 -12.15 17.81
C SER A 754 8.89 -13.67 17.79
N TYR A 755 8.40 -14.21 16.66
CA TYR A 755 8.30 -15.66 16.38
C TYR A 755 9.63 -16.44 16.53
N ILE A 756 10.74 -15.73 16.39
CA ILE A 756 12.10 -16.24 16.49
C ILE A 756 12.67 -16.06 17.91
N GLY A 757 12.04 -15.26 18.78
CA GLY A 757 12.56 -14.97 20.12
C GLY A 757 13.47 -13.74 20.19
N GLU A 758 13.60 -12.99 19.09
CA GLU A 758 14.29 -11.69 19.11
C GLU A 758 13.41 -10.64 19.79
N PRO A 759 13.99 -9.65 20.49
CA PRO A 759 13.23 -8.56 21.07
C PRO A 759 12.44 -7.78 20.01
N VAL A 760 11.16 -7.53 20.30
CA VAL A 760 10.29 -6.67 19.50
C VAL A 760 9.76 -5.56 20.39
N THR A 761 9.81 -4.34 19.88
CA THR A 761 9.29 -3.16 20.56
C THR A 761 8.32 -2.42 19.65
N LEU A 762 7.03 -2.53 19.94
CA LEU A 762 6.01 -1.73 19.29
C LEU A 762 5.73 -0.50 20.14
N TYR A 763 5.58 0.66 19.54
CA TYR A 763 5.31 1.87 20.30
C TYR A 763 4.29 2.78 19.61
N GLN A 764 3.66 3.61 20.42
CA GLN A 764 2.74 4.64 20.01
C GLN A 764 2.89 5.86 20.92
N PHE A 765 2.71 7.04 20.38
CA PHE A 765 2.57 8.26 21.16
C PHE A 765 1.11 8.45 21.54
N ILE A 766 0.87 8.67 22.82
CA ILE A 766 -0.47 8.80 23.37
C ILE A 766 -0.57 10.13 24.12
N THR A 767 -1.74 10.75 24.05
CA THR A 767 -2.08 11.90 24.88
C THR A 767 -3.06 11.44 25.94
N VAL A 768 -2.72 11.64 27.21
CA VAL A 768 -3.61 11.37 28.35
C VAL A 768 -4.17 12.70 28.80
N GLY A 769 -5.47 12.90 28.62
CA GLY A 769 -6.18 14.08 29.07
C GLY A 769 -6.44 14.07 30.58
N ALA A 770 -6.54 15.26 31.17
CA ALA A 770 -6.99 15.41 32.55
C ALA A 770 -8.45 14.97 32.69
N LYS A 771 -9.33 15.44 31.78
CA LYS A 771 -10.76 15.11 31.78
C LYS A 771 -11.38 15.29 30.39
N GLU A 772 -12.45 14.54 30.11
CA GLU A 772 -13.23 14.70 28.88
C GLU A 772 -13.80 16.13 28.76
N GLY A 773 -13.48 16.79 27.64
CA GLY A 773 -13.86 18.17 27.32
C GLY A 773 -12.99 19.27 27.93
N ASP A 774 -11.92 18.91 28.66
CA ASP A 774 -10.91 19.78 29.27
C ASP A 774 -9.61 18.97 29.36
N VAL A 775 -8.96 18.80 28.19
CA VAL A 775 -7.89 17.81 28.00
C VAL A 775 -6.63 18.16 28.78
N ASP A 776 -6.33 19.44 28.98
CA ASP A 776 -5.15 19.91 29.71
C ASP A 776 -5.44 20.24 31.18
N GLY A 777 -6.73 20.27 31.57
CA GLY A 777 -7.16 20.45 32.94
C GLY A 777 -6.98 21.87 33.44
N ASP A 778 -6.89 22.86 32.54
CA ASP A 778 -6.74 24.27 32.89
C ASP A 778 -8.10 24.93 33.27
N GLY A 779 -9.20 24.20 33.04
CA GLY A 779 -10.56 24.62 33.35
C GLY A 779 -11.26 25.37 32.22
N ILE A 780 -10.63 25.50 31.06
CA ILE A 780 -11.21 26.03 29.82
C ILE A 780 -11.66 24.85 28.95
N PRO A 781 -12.94 24.82 28.50
CA PRO A 781 -13.40 23.75 27.63
C PRO A 781 -12.61 23.66 26.32
N ASP A 782 -12.31 22.45 25.84
CA ASP A 782 -11.47 22.20 24.64
C ASP A 782 -11.93 22.93 23.36
N ASN A 783 -13.23 23.21 23.24
CA ASN A 783 -13.81 23.93 22.11
C ASN A 783 -13.68 25.46 22.21
N GLU A 784 -13.33 25.95 23.39
CA GLU A 784 -13.10 27.36 23.73
C GLU A 784 -11.61 27.64 24.00
N ASP A 785 -10.82 26.58 24.23
CA ASP A 785 -9.40 26.65 24.48
C ASP A 785 -8.58 26.73 23.17
N ARG A 786 -7.97 27.90 22.96
CA ARG A 786 -7.11 28.19 21.81
C ARG A 786 -5.69 27.70 22.01
N CYS A 787 -5.32 27.40 23.24
CA CYS A 787 -3.97 27.15 23.69
C CYS A 787 -3.93 25.89 24.55
N GLN A 788 -4.58 24.81 24.08
CA GLN A 788 -4.49 23.50 24.72
C GLN A 788 -3.04 23.18 25.08
N PHE A 789 -2.80 23.09 26.38
CA PHE A 789 -1.53 22.83 27.04
C PHE A 789 -0.44 23.92 26.96
N VAL A 790 -0.78 25.11 26.49
CA VAL A 790 0.08 26.31 26.44
C VAL A 790 -0.51 27.35 27.40
N THR A 791 0.19 27.62 28.50
CA THR A 791 -0.35 28.49 29.56
C THR A 791 -0.37 29.98 29.19
N GLU A 792 0.61 30.45 28.42
CA GLU A 792 0.73 31.85 27.98
C GLU A 792 1.40 31.93 26.62
N TRP A 793 0.85 32.73 25.70
CA TRP A 793 1.52 33.12 24.46
C TRP A 793 1.27 34.59 24.21
N PHE A 794 2.31 35.42 24.26
CA PHE A 794 2.22 36.82 23.90
C PHE A 794 2.47 37.04 22.41
N ASP A 795 1.47 37.57 21.71
CA ASP A 795 1.63 38.00 20.32
C ASP A 795 2.71 39.10 20.24
N GLU A 796 3.68 38.94 19.34
CA GLU A 796 4.88 39.80 19.33
C GLU A 796 4.61 41.23 18.85
N GLU A 797 3.51 41.46 18.11
CA GLU A 797 3.14 42.78 17.59
C GLU A 797 2.23 43.55 18.57
N THR A 798 1.29 42.85 19.20
CA THR A 798 0.27 43.43 20.08
C THR A 798 0.63 43.32 21.57
N GLY A 799 1.51 42.40 21.95
CA GLY A 799 1.89 42.12 23.34
C GLY A 799 0.79 41.47 24.17
N LEU A 800 -0.30 41.00 23.55
CA LEU A 800 -1.44 40.38 24.21
C LEU A 800 -1.27 38.86 24.34
N ASP A 801 -1.78 38.29 25.43
CA ASP A 801 -1.79 36.85 25.65
C ASP A 801 -2.90 36.19 24.80
N VAL A 802 -2.52 35.57 23.68
CA VAL A 802 -3.45 34.91 22.74
C VAL A 802 -4.17 33.71 23.36
N CYS A 803 -3.66 33.20 24.48
CA CYS A 803 -4.26 32.11 25.24
C CYS A 803 -5.34 32.59 26.21
N LYS A 804 -5.40 33.89 26.54
CA LYS A 804 -6.33 34.45 27.53
C LYS A 804 -7.36 35.43 26.97
N GLU A 805 -7.14 36.00 25.78
CA GLU A 805 -7.98 37.09 25.25
C GLU A 805 -8.76 36.67 23.98
N PRO A 806 -10.06 37.02 23.85
CA PRO A 806 -10.80 36.86 22.60
C PRO A 806 -10.29 37.84 21.55
N VAL A 807 -10.19 37.39 20.29
CA VAL A 807 -9.75 38.21 19.16
C VAL A 807 -10.58 39.49 19.08
N VAL A 808 -9.92 40.64 19.23
CA VAL A 808 -10.49 41.92 18.81
C VAL A 808 -10.49 41.89 17.29
N ASN A 809 -11.66 41.69 16.67
CA ASN A 809 -11.81 41.88 15.24
C ASN A 809 -11.27 43.27 14.87
N GLU A 810 -10.29 43.34 13.98
CA GLU A 810 -9.82 44.61 13.43
C GLU A 810 -11.00 45.41 12.83
N PRO A 811 -10.94 46.76 12.91
CA PRO A 811 -12.06 47.61 12.53
C PRO A 811 -12.33 47.53 11.03
N ASP A 812 -13.60 47.31 10.68
CA ASP A 812 -14.13 47.43 9.33
C ASP A 812 -13.57 48.67 8.60
N ASN A 813 -13.12 48.45 7.35
CA ASN A 813 -12.76 49.50 6.40
C ASN A 813 -13.85 50.60 6.30
N PRO A 814 -13.46 51.86 6.02
CA PRO A 814 -14.36 53.02 6.08
C PRO A 814 -15.47 53.00 5.01
N PRO A 815 -16.59 53.73 5.24
CA PRO A 815 -17.90 53.39 4.71
C PRO A 815 -18.12 53.78 3.24
N LYS A 816 -18.90 52.96 2.52
CA LYS A 816 -19.53 53.38 1.26
C LYS A 816 -20.70 54.33 1.54
N PRO A 817 -20.83 55.45 0.82
CA PRO A 817 -21.89 56.43 1.06
C PRO A 817 -23.21 56.06 0.38
N GLY A 818 -24.30 56.30 1.11
CA GLY A 818 -25.65 56.50 0.56
C GLY A 818 -26.62 55.34 0.79
N ASP A 819 -27.52 55.49 1.77
CA ASP A 819 -28.88 55.93 1.44
C ASP A 819 -29.56 56.50 2.70
N ASP A 820 -30.03 57.74 2.59
CA ASP A 820 -30.83 58.44 3.59
C ASP A 820 -32.29 58.02 3.45
N THR A 821 -32.93 57.54 4.51
CA THR A 821 -34.29 57.98 4.88
C THR A 821 -34.60 57.65 6.35
N ASN A 822 -35.09 58.68 7.05
CA ASN A 822 -35.48 58.77 8.47
C ASN A 822 -37.03 58.97 8.51
N PRO A 823 -37.75 59.19 9.64
CA PRO A 823 -37.65 58.70 11.04
C PRO A 823 -39.00 58.17 11.62
N GLY A 824 -38.95 57.59 12.83
CA GLY A 824 -40.09 57.45 13.78
C GLY A 824 -40.54 56.01 14.02
N GLY A 825 -40.89 55.53 15.21
CA GLY A 825 -41.03 56.09 16.55
C GLY A 825 -41.75 55.05 17.42
N ASP A 826 -41.21 54.82 18.62
CA ASP A 826 -41.84 54.34 19.88
C ASP A 826 -42.52 52.95 20.03
N SER A 827 -42.24 52.38 21.21
CA SER A 827 -42.99 51.40 22.02
C SER A 827 -43.14 49.93 21.58
N GLY A 828 -42.31 49.09 22.22
CA GLY A 828 -42.66 47.84 22.94
C GLY A 828 -43.42 46.71 22.24
N ASP A 829 -42.76 45.55 22.08
CA ASP A 829 -43.35 44.27 22.50
C ASP A 829 -42.28 43.18 22.67
N ASN A 830 -42.54 42.25 23.58
CA ASN A 830 -41.75 41.03 23.80
C ASN A 830 -41.86 40.10 22.58
N SER A 831 -40.74 39.73 21.96
CA SER A 831 -40.66 38.44 21.25
C SER A 831 -39.23 37.93 21.16
N SER A 832 -39.04 36.73 21.68
CA SER A 832 -37.87 35.87 21.52
C SER A 832 -37.47 35.70 20.06
N ASP A 833 -36.26 36.12 19.70
CA ASP A 833 -35.67 35.84 18.39
C ASP A 833 -34.67 34.68 18.54
N THR A 834 -35.15 33.46 18.25
CA THR A 834 -34.32 32.27 18.09
C THR A 834 -33.94 32.14 16.62
N SER A 835 -32.77 32.64 16.23
CA SER A 835 -32.19 32.27 14.93
C SER A 835 -31.77 30.79 14.96
N PRO A 836 -32.23 29.96 14.02
CA PRO A 836 -31.94 28.53 14.05
C PRO A 836 -30.47 28.25 13.73
N THR A 837 -29.85 27.36 14.52
CA THR A 837 -28.48 26.87 14.32
C THR A 837 -28.34 26.19 12.95
N LEU A 838 -27.11 26.04 12.45
CA LEU A 838 -26.81 25.38 11.16
C LEU A 838 -27.48 24.00 11.05
N ILE A 839 -27.53 23.25 12.16
CA ILE A 839 -28.18 21.95 12.27
C ILE A 839 -29.71 22.06 12.11
N GLN A 840 -30.34 23.12 12.62
CA GLN A 840 -31.78 23.38 12.41
C GLN A 840 -32.08 23.82 10.98
N LYS A 841 -31.18 24.58 10.33
CA LYS A 841 -31.29 24.91 8.90
C LYS A 841 -31.17 23.67 8.03
N ILE A 842 -30.22 22.77 8.32
CA ILE A 842 -30.06 21.49 7.61
C ILE A 842 -31.30 20.60 7.81
N LYS A 843 -31.84 20.50 9.04
CA LYS A 843 -33.08 19.74 9.29
C LYS A 843 -34.28 20.34 8.55
N GLN A 844 -34.39 21.66 8.47
CA GLN A 844 -35.42 22.32 7.66
C GLN A 844 -35.26 22.03 6.18
N THR A 845 -34.04 22.13 5.63
CA THR A 845 -33.77 21.84 4.21
C THR A 845 -34.10 20.38 3.87
N ILE A 846 -33.73 19.42 4.72
CA ILE A 846 -34.08 17.99 4.53
C ILE A 846 -35.60 17.79 4.61
N GLN A 847 -36.29 18.43 5.54
CA GLN A 847 -37.75 18.35 5.63
C GLN A 847 -38.45 18.96 4.41
N THR A 848 -37.92 20.06 3.85
CA THR A 848 -38.43 20.67 2.62
C THR A 848 -38.19 19.77 1.41
N ILE A 849 -37.04 19.11 1.31
CA ILE A 849 -36.76 18.12 0.25
C ILE A 849 -37.72 16.93 0.35
N ILE A 850 -37.93 16.38 1.55
CA ILE A 850 -38.88 15.28 1.77
C ILE A 850 -40.32 15.71 1.44
N ALA A 851 -40.71 16.94 1.77
CA ALA A 851 -42.04 17.48 1.44
C ALA A 851 -42.21 17.67 -0.08
N ASN A 852 -41.18 18.13 -0.78
CA ASN A 852 -41.19 18.28 -2.24
C ASN A 852 -41.25 16.93 -2.95
N ILE A 853 -40.53 15.92 -2.46
CA ILE A 853 -40.60 14.54 -2.97
C ILE A 853 -42.01 13.96 -2.72
N LYS A 854 -42.59 14.15 -1.54
CA LYS A 854 -43.98 13.70 -1.24
C LYS A 854 -45.00 14.41 -2.12
N SER A 855 -44.82 15.69 -2.42
CA SER A 855 -45.70 16.46 -3.31
C SER A 855 -45.56 16.01 -4.76
N ALA A 856 -44.34 15.76 -5.24
CA ALA A 856 -44.07 15.20 -6.56
C ALA A 856 -44.71 13.80 -6.72
N ILE A 857 -44.58 12.94 -5.72
CA ILE A 857 -45.24 11.62 -5.68
C ILE A 857 -46.77 11.77 -5.65
N SER A 858 -47.31 12.70 -4.87
CA SER A 858 -48.77 12.96 -4.82
C SER A 858 -49.32 13.50 -6.15
N SER A 859 -48.53 14.29 -6.88
CA SER A 859 -48.86 14.79 -8.22
C SER A 859 -48.85 13.69 -9.28
N LEU A 860 -47.97 12.69 -9.14
CA LEU A 860 -47.90 11.50 -10.00
C LEU A 860 -49.11 10.56 -9.81
N PHE A 861 -49.71 10.55 -8.62
CA PHE A 861 -50.92 9.76 -8.33
C PHE A 861 -52.25 10.47 -8.67
N THR A 862 -52.25 11.76 -8.99
CA THR A 862 -53.49 12.50 -9.35
C THR A 862 -53.84 12.47 -10.84
N SER A 863 -53.02 11.87 -11.70
CA SER A 863 -53.31 11.67 -13.13
C SER A 863 -53.99 10.34 -13.49
N VAL A 864 -54.45 9.54 -12.52
CA VAL A 864 -55.24 8.32 -12.78
C VAL A 864 -56.65 8.45 -12.17
N LYS A 865 -57.59 9.05 -12.92
CA LYS A 865 -59.02 8.95 -12.60
C LYS A 865 -59.56 7.59 -13.06
N ILE A 866 -59.55 6.60 -12.16
CA ILE A 866 -60.44 5.44 -12.26
C ILE A 866 -61.60 5.68 -11.30
N ASN A 867 -62.78 5.89 -11.89
CA ASN A 867 -64.02 6.15 -11.18
C ASN A 867 -64.66 4.80 -10.85
N THR A 868 -64.57 4.35 -9.60
CA THR A 868 -65.29 3.17 -9.11
C THR A 868 -66.06 3.53 -7.83
N LYS A 869 -67.35 3.82 -7.99
CA LYS A 869 -68.32 3.78 -6.89
C LYS A 869 -68.48 2.32 -6.44
N LEU A 870 -68.03 2.02 -5.22
CA LEU A 870 -68.38 0.81 -4.48
C LEU A 870 -69.57 1.11 -3.54
N ARG A 871 -70.61 0.26 -3.61
CA ARG A 871 -71.43 -0.27 -2.49
C ARG A 871 -72.47 -1.24 -3.08
N LEU A 872 -72.26 -2.57 -2.92
CA LEU A 872 -72.81 -3.52 -1.92
C LEU A 872 -74.25 -3.97 -2.25
N PRO A 873 -74.78 -5.14 -1.82
CA PRO A 873 -74.21 -6.25 -1.01
C PRO A 873 -74.37 -7.63 -1.74
N TRP A 874 -73.71 -8.74 -1.43
CA TRP A 874 -73.46 -9.47 -0.18
C TRP A 874 -72.21 -10.34 -0.33
#